data_AF-A0A1G5T0W4-F1
#
_entry.id   AF-A0A1G5T0W4-F1
#
_cell.length_a   1.000
_cell.length_b   1.000
_cell.length_c   1.000
_cell.angle_alpha   90.00
_cell.angle_beta   90.00
_cell.angle_gamma   90.00
#
_symmetry.space_group_name_H-M   'P 1'
#
loop_
_entity.id
_entity.type
_entity.pdbx_description
1 polymer ?
#
loop_
_entity_poly.entity_id
_entity_poly.type
_entity_poly.pdbx_seq_one_letter_code
_entity_poly.pdbx_strand_id
1 'polypeptide(L)'
;MSTTDDQLSAISAQLQTFLATLDNSVNWQILFLAGSTDDPDSFDANGGKTGALGYYPVVNISGQTVYMPCLARMKAIALGGANAETLDAILGTATSKIAAIDLAKQAAEDATAATTAAKETAIAVTEDAAAASELARNQAAAAQIAAANADTVGDLRTFFTRVGPASGLTGKARWRIGNRLYASLDAANGFYPRKLTLPVTTTFEDGSAVRSRLMAANTSDKIRALPHELGVGARWRIGNRLYASLDAADGFYPRKLTLPVSARFNDGSVLYGRLVGANTGDKIKALAPELGAGARWRIGNRLYASIDVTNGFYPRKLTLPLAAKFEDGSALAARLMGANVGDKLRALPPELGVSARWRIGQRLYASLNPAQGFYPRKLTMPASAVIDDQPGVKLVDRLGGANRAASINANFIAMAGLDANGKSQISTRRRSDSARFQITTGLSSYRFPILTPDDKVLFDSDADGRMMYAPATGGAIWPVDPYDILDCYGDSLTAGAGANGAGAKQGPYPKQLADRLGSVVAAVNNRGIGGQISADIVARQGGTPALISVTDNLIPASGGVVVTSYSQDLLYNSGISGSATLTGTLAGVPGTLSGNSVSGRNASTYTFTRSSPGAAVPCPANTPFIPDFGVASRPRVQIYQYGRNDGTNATATAAILNALAASVAYQTAYQPRFLVGGTIATVGEALAGFNTLRDTLAATYPGRFVDINAAPTAEEMFTLGFVPDSYGAYSNGRTDAQDLAAGYIPSGMRNGATTGNGDFLHLNNFGYGLLALRYYRAIVAKGWWPSLPIV
;
A
#
# COMPACT_ATOMS: atom_id res chain seq x y z
N MET A 1 46.32 9.33 1.22
CA MET A 1 47.52 8.49 1.45
C MET A 1 46.98 7.11 1.80
N SER A 2 47.05 6.16 0.87
CA SER A 2 46.67 4.77 1.16
C SER A 2 47.54 4.30 2.31
N THR A 3 46.94 3.68 3.31
CA THR A 3 47.70 3.19 4.45
C THR A 3 48.71 2.16 3.96
N THR A 4 49.82 2.01 4.69
CA THR A 4 50.84 1.01 4.38
C THR A 4 50.23 -0.40 4.26
N ASP A 5 49.11 -0.64 4.94
CA ASP A 5 48.35 -1.90 4.90
C ASP A 5 47.64 -2.14 3.57
N ASP A 6 47.10 -1.08 2.92
CA ASP A 6 46.48 -1.19 1.59
C ASP A 6 47.53 -1.55 0.53
N GLN A 7 48.74 -0.99 0.66
CA GLN A 7 49.85 -1.29 -0.24
C GLN A 7 50.40 -2.70 -0.01
N LEU A 8 50.50 -3.15 1.24
CA LEU A 8 50.91 -4.53 1.56
C LEU A 8 49.91 -5.55 1.03
N SER A 9 48.61 -5.27 1.15
CA SER A 9 47.54 -6.16 0.67
C SER A 9 47.56 -6.28 -0.86
N ALA A 10 47.77 -5.15 -1.57
CA ALA A 10 47.91 -5.15 -3.03
C ALA A 10 49.16 -5.90 -3.51
N ILE A 11 50.30 -5.72 -2.83
CA ILE A 11 51.54 -6.44 -3.14
C ILE A 11 51.37 -7.94 -2.85
N SER A 12 50.69 -8.32 -1.77
CA SER A 12 50.41 -9.72 -1.44
C SER A 12 49.55 -10.40 -2.51
N ALA A 13 48.51 -9.73 -3.00
CA ALA A 13 47.65 -10.26 -4.08
C ALA A 13 48.39 -10.39 -5.42
N GLN A 14 49.25 -9.43 -5.76
CA GLN A 14 50.10 -9.50 -6.95
C GLN A 14 51.13 -10.64 -6.85
N LEU A 15 51.73 -10.82 -5.67
CA LEU A 15 52.67 -11.91 -5.42
C LEU A 15 51.99 -13.29 -5.53
N GLN A 16 50.78 -13.45 -4.99
CA GLN A 16 50.02 -14.69 -5.13
C GLN A 16 49.68 -15.00 -6.60
N THR A 17 49.30 -13.98 -7.38
CA THR A 17 49.01 -14.14 -8.82
C THR A 17 50.27 -14.51 -9.61
N PHE A 18 51.41 -13.88 -9.29
CA PHE A 18 52.69 -14.20 -9.90
C PHE A 18 53.13 -15.63 -9.57
N LEU A 19 53.00 -16.06 -8.31
CA LEU A 19 53.33 -17.41 -7.87
C LEU A 19 52.43 -18.46 -8.54
N ALA A 20 51.12 -18.22 -8.67
CA ALA A 20 50.22 -19.13 -9.38
C ALA A 20 50.54 -19.21 -10.89
N THR A 21 50.99 -18.11 -11.50
CA THR A 21 51.42 -18.09 -12.90
C THR A 21 52.76 -18.81 -13.10
N LEU A 22 53.68 -18.64 -12.14
CA LEU A 22 54.96 -19.34 -12.12
C LEU A 22 54.76 -20.85 -11.92
N ASP A 23 53.90 -21.26 -10.99
CA ASP A 23 53.56 -22.67 -10.76
C ASP A 23 52.94 -23.32 -12.00
N ASN A 24 52.04 -22.61 -12.71
CA ASN A 24 51.51 -23.09 -13.98
C ASN A 24 52.61 -23.18 -15.05
N SER A 25 53.43 -22.14 -15.23
CA SER A 25 54.56 -22.13 -16.18
C SER A 25 55.54 -23.27 -15.92
N VAL A 26 55.89 -23.49 -14.65
CA VAL A 26 56.81 -24.54 -14.21
C VAL A 26 56.17 -25.92 -14.38
N ASN A 27 54.88 -26.09 -14.08
CA ASN A 27 54.17 -27.35 -14.32
C ASN A 27 54.05 -27.70 -15.81
N TRP A 28 53.84 -26.72 -16.70
CA TRP A 28 53.81 -26.95 -18.15
C TRP A 28 55.20 -27.27 -18.74
N GLN A 29 56.28 -26.73 -18.18
CA GLN A 29 57.65 -27.08 -18.57
C GLN A 29 58.12 -28.41 -17.97
N ILE A 30 57.65 -28.80 -16.78
CA ILE A 30 58.01 -30.06 -16.10
C ILE A 30 57.26 -31.26 -16.71
N LEU A 31 56.01 -31.11 -17.14
CA LEU A 31 55.24 -32.20 -17.78
C LEU A 31 55.85 -32.69 -19.09
N PHE A 32 56.68 -31.88 -19.76
CA PHE A 32 57.41 -32.29 -20.97
C PHE A 32 58.75 -33.00 -20.68
N LEU A 33 59.23 -33.03 -19.43
CA LEU A 33 60.62 -33.43 -19.13
C LEU A 33 60.82 -34.33 -17.90
N ALA A 34 59.78 -34.72 -17.18
CA ALA A 34 59.92 -35.59 -16.02
C ALA A 34 59.84 -37.09 -16.39
N GLY A 35 60.99 -37.69 -16.72
CA GLY A 35 61.18 -39.13 -16.56
C GLY A 35 61.12 -39.52 -15.08
N SER A 36 60.58 -40.71 -14.79
CA SER A 36 60.50 -41.25 -13.42
C SER A 36 61.89 -41.66 -12.90
N THR A 37 62.03 -41.93 -11.60
CA THR A 37 63.28 -42.45 -11.00
C THR A 37 63.75 -43.78 -11.59
N ASP A 38 62.87 -44.47 -12.32
CA ASP A 38 63.13 -45.76 -12.97
C ASP A 38 63.30 -45.61 -14.49
N ASP A 39 63.49 -44.38 -15.00
CA ASP A 39 63.69 -44.14 -16.42
C ASP A 39 65.03 -44.75 -16.88
N PRO A 40 65.00 -45.81 -17.72
CA PRO A 40 66.18 -46.55 -18.14
C PRO A 40 67.10 -45.73 -19.06
N ASP A 41 66.70 -44.51 -19.45
CA ASP A 41 67.42 -43.62 -20.36
C ASP A 41 68.06 -42.40 -19.66
N SER A 42 68.27 -42.44 -18.33
CA SER A 42 69.04 -41.41 -17.62
C SER A 42 70.57 -41.62 -17.72
N PHE A 43 71.31 -40.53 -17.91
CA PHE A 43 72.78 -40.54 -18.16
C PHE A 43 73.56 -39.75 -17.08
N ASP A 44 74.80 -40.17 -16.80
CA ASP A 44 75.76 -39.41 -16.00
C ASP A 44 76.46 -38.29 -16.81
N ALA A 45 77.31 -37.51 -16.14
CA ALA A 45 78.00 -36.37 -16.76
C ALA A 45 78.97 -36.76 -17.92
N ASN A 46 79.26 -38.05 -18.10
CA ASN A 46 80.11 -38.59 -19.15
C ASN A 46 79.33 -39.41 -20.20
N GLY A 47 77.99 -39.46 -20.12
CA GLY A 47 77.14 -40.20 -21.05
C GLY A 47 77.00 -41.69 -20.75
N GLY A 48 77.38 -42.17 -19.56
CA GLY A 48 77.15 -43.54 -19.11
C GLY A 48 75.79 -43.68 -18.40
N LYS A 49 75.03 -44.76 -18.67
CA LYS A 49 73.79 -45.06 -17.93
C LYS A 49 74.12 -45.50 -16.50
N THR A 50 73.76 -44.71 -15.50
CA THR A 50 73.87 -45.10 -14.07
C THR A 50 72.74 -44.49 -13.23
N GLY A 51 72.33 -45.20 -12.17
CA GLY A 51 71.06 -45.00 -11.47
C GLY A 51 70.89 -43.75 -10.59
N ALA A 52 69.68 -43.64 -10.05
CA ALA A 52 69.10 -42.72 -9.05
C ALA A 52 69.27 -41.18 -9.22
N LEU A 53 70.31 -40.66 -9.86
CA LEU A 53 70.60 -39.21 -9.92
C LEU A 53 71.19 -38.74 -11.27
N GLY A 54 70.57 -39.16 -12.39
CA GLY A 54 70.99 -38.80 -13.75
C GLY A 54 70.48 -37.44 -14.26
N TYR A 55 71.01 -37.03 -15.42
CA TYR A 55 70.58 -35.87 -16.20
C TYR A 55 69.78 -36.30 -17.43
N TYR A 56 68.80 -35.50 -17.84
CA TYR A 56 68.02 -35.68 -19.07
C TYR A 56 68.60 -34.84 -20.21
N PRO A 57 68.96 -35.44 -21.37
CA PRO A 57 69.35 -34.67 -22.54
C PRO A 57 68.12 -33.99 -23.16
N VAL A 58 68.13 -32.65 -23.22
CA VAL A 58 67.08 -31.83 -23.82
C VAL A 58 67.68 -31.07 -24.99
N VAL A 59 67.16 -31.27 -26.20
CA VAL A 59 67.58 -30.51 -27.37
C VAL A 59 66.87 -29.16 -27.35
N ASN A 60 67.62 -28.07 -27.26
CA ASN A 60 67.06 -26.72 -27.31
C ASN A 60 66.66 -26.33 -28.75
N ILE A 61 66.03 -25.16 -28.90
CA ILE A 61 65.52 -24.67 -30.20
C ILE A 61 66.62 -24.49 -31.27
N SER A 62 67.89 -24.45 -30.86
CA SER A 62 69.06 -24.33 -31.73
C SER A 62 69.68 -25.69 -32.10
N GLY A 63 69.08 -26.81 -31.67
CA GLY A 63 69.58 -28.17 -31.96
C GLY A 63 70.69 -28.63 -31.01
N GLN A 64 71.02 -27.88 -29.97
CA GLN A 64 72.04 -28.25 -28.99
C GLN A 64 71.43 -29.08 -27.86
N THR A 65 72.04 -30.23 -27.55
CA THR A 65 71.65 -31.05 -26.39
C THR A 65 72.16 -30.44 -25.09
N VAL A 66 71.26 -30.17 -24.15
CA VAL A 66 71.50 -29.61 -22.81
C VAL A 66 71.07 -30.63 -21.77
N TYR A 67 71.93 -30.96 -20.82
CA TYR A 67 71.65 -31.97 -19.79
C TYR A 67 70.99 -31.33 -18.57
N MET A 68 69.72 -31.61 -18.33
CA MET A 68 68.97 -31.10 -17.17
C MET A 68 68.98 -32.09 -16.00
N PRO A 69 69.33 -31.67 -14.77
CA PRO A 69 69.34 -32.57 -13.62
C PRO A 69 67.90 -33.05 -13.29
N CYS A 70 67.76 -34.33 -12.96
CA CYS A 70 66.46 -34.85 -12.49
C CYS A 70 65.98 -34.11 -11.22
N LEU A 71 64.66 -34.16 -10.97
CA LEU A 71 64.00 -33.45 -9.87
C LEU A 71 64.62 -33.75 -8.49
N ALA A 72 65.07 -34.98 -8.26
CA ALA A 72 65.75 -35.38 -7.03
C ALA A 72 67.09 -34.64 -6.84
N ARG A 73 67.85 -34.44 -7.92
CA ARG A 73 69.11 -33.70 -7.89
C ARG A 73 68.90 -32.20 -7.81
N MET A 74 67.85 -31.66 -8.44
CA MET A 74 67.46 -30.25 -8.26
C MET A 74 67.06 -29.95 -6.81
N LYS A 75 66.30 -30.85 -6.16
CA LYS A 75 65.95 -30.74 -4.74
C LYS A 75 67.18 -30.77 -3.84
N ALA A 76 68.14 -31.66 -4.10
CA ALA A 76 69.39 -31.73 -3.35
C ALA A 76 70.26 -30.47 -3.49
N ILE A 77 70.32 -29.88 -4.70
CA ILE A 77 71.08 -28.65 -4.98
C ILE A 77 70.42 -27.42 -4.35
N ALA A 78 69.10 -27.29 -4.46
CA ALA A 78 68.36 -26.13 -3.94
C ALA A 78 68.36 -26.03 -2.40
N LEU A 79 68.56 -27.16 -1.71
CA LEU A 79 68.55 -27.25 -0.25
C LEU A 79 69.94 -27.16 0.39
N GLY A 80 70.99 -26.84 -0.38
CA GLY A 80 72.34 -26.59 0.15
C GLY A 80 72.97 -27.76 0.92
N GLY A 81 72.48 -28.99 0.73
CA GLY A 81 72.94 -30.17 1.46
C GLY A 81 72.27 -30.43 2.82
N ALA A 82 71.16 -29.79 3.15
CA ALA A 82 70.39 -30.14 4.36
C ALA A 82 69.82 -31.57 4.26
N ASN A 83 69.95 -32.35 5.35
CA ASN A 83 69.47 -33.73 5.40
C ASN A 83 67.93 -33.79 5.49
N ALA A 84 67.34 -34.89 5.01
CA ALA A 84 65.88 -35.06 4.87
C ALA A 84 65.10 -34.83 6.18
N GLU A 85 65.69 -35.15 7.33
CA GLU A 85 65.08 -34.98 8.66
C GLU A 85 64.76 -33.51 8.99
N THR A 86 65.60 -32.57 8.55
CA THR A 86 65.36 -31.14 8.80
C THR A 86 64.16 -30.64 7.98
N LEU A 87 63.97 -31.20 6.78
CA LEU A 87 62.84 -30.87 5.91
C LEU A 87 61.52 -31.39 6.48
N ASP A 88 61.51 -32.64 6.96
CA ASP A 88 60.33 -33.24 7.58
C ASP A 88 59.89 -32.49 8.84
N ALA A 89 60.84 -31.98 9.65
CA ALA A 89 60.55 -31.16 10.81
C ALA A 89 59.92 -29.79 10.45
N ILE A 90 60.43 -29.14 9.40
CA ILE A 90 59.89 -27.87 8.91
C ILE A 90 58.50 -28.09 8.30
N LEU A 91 58.33 -29.15 7.51
CA LEU A 91 57.05 -29.51 6.90
C LEU A 91 56.01 -29.83 7.96
N GLY A 92 56.36 -30.64 8.98
CA GLY A 92 55.48 -30.93 10.11
C GLY A 92 55.06 -29.67 10.88
N THR A 93 55.98 -28.72 11.05
CA THR A 93 55.67 -27.43 11.70
C THR A 93 54.73 -26.57 10.83
N ALA A 94 54.96 -26.52 9.53
CA ALA A 94 54.12 -25.78 8.59
C ALA A 94 52.71 -26.36 8.52
N THR A 95 52.59 -27.69 8.38
CA THR A 95 51.30 -28.40 8.37
C THR A 95 50.52 -28.16 9.66
N SER A 96 51.18 -28.18 10.81
CA SER A 96 50.55 -27.91 12.11
C SER A 96 50.01 -26.47 12.22
N LYS A 97 50.75 -25.50 11.68
CA LYS A 97 50.31 -24.09 11.65
C LYS A 97 49.14 -23.87 10.70
N ILE A 98 49.15 -24.52 9.54
CA ILE A 98 48.03 -24.47 8.58
C ILE A 98 46.76 -25.03 9.23
N ALA A 99 46.86 -26.20 9.87
CA ALA A 99 45.72 -26.79 10.58
C ALA A 99 45.16 -25.88 11.70
N ALA A 100 46.02 -25.18 12.42
CA ALA A 100 45.60 -24.21 13.44
C ALA A 100 44.89 -22.98 12.85
N ILE A 101 45.33 -22.51 11.68
CA ILE A 101 44.68 -21.41 10.95
C ILE A 101 43.29 -21.84 10.45
N ASP A 102 43.17 -23.05 9.89
CA ASP A 102 41.90 -23.59 9.42
C ASP A 102 40.89 -23.75 10.56
N LEU A 103 41.32 -24.24 11.72
CA LEU A 103 40.50 -24.31 12.94
C LEU A 103 40.03 -22.92 13.42
N ALA A 104 40.92 -21.92 13.40
CA ALA A 104 40.57 -20.56 13.79
C ALA A 104 39.58 -19.91 12.80
N LYS A 105 39.73 -20.19 11.50
CA LYS A 105 38.80 -19.75 10.47
C LYS A 105 37.42 -20.38 10.66
N GLN A 106 37.35 -21.69 10.88
CA GLN A 106 36.09 -22.40 11.15
C GLN A 106 35.38 -21.82 12.39
N ALA A 107 36.12 -21.56 13.47
CA ALA A 107 35.55 -20.97 14.68
C ALA A 107 34.99 -19.55 14.45
N ALA A 108 35.61 -18.75 13.58
CA ALA A 108 35.12 -17.42 13.22
C ALA A 108 33.85 -17.48 12.34
N GLU A 109 33.79 -18.46 11.43
CA GLU A 109 32.59 -18.73 10.61
C GLU A 109 31.42 -19.19 11.49
N ASP A 110 31.67 -20.10 12.44
CA ASP A 110 30.66 -20.57 13.40
C ASP A 110 30.13 -19.43 14.30
N ALA A 111 31.01 -18.53 14.76
CA ALA A 111 30.62 -17.36 15.55
C ALA A 111 29.75 -16.36 14.74
N THR A 112 30.06 -16.21 13.45
CA THR A 112 29.28 -15.37 12.53
C THR A 112 27.90 -15.97 12.27
N ALA A 113 27.82 -17.30 12.08
CA ALA A 113 26.57 -18.02 11.93
C ALA A 113 25.69 -17.90 13.19
N ALA A 114 26.26 -18.07 14.38
CA ALA A 114 25.55 -17.90 15.65
C ALA A 114 25.00 -16.47 15.83
N THR A 115 25.79 -15.45 15.46
CA THR A 115 25.35 -14.05 15.52
C THR A 115 24.19 -13.77 14.55
N THR A 116 24.23 -14.39 13.37
CA THR A 116 23.16 -14.26 12.36
C THR A 116 21.87 -14.92 12.85
N ALA A 117 21.95 -16.14 13.36
CA ALA A 117 20.80 -16.85 13.94
C ALA A 117 20.17 -16.08 15.13
N ALA A 118 20.98 -15.43 15.96
CA ALA A 118 20.49 -14.59 17.05
C ALA A 118 19.73 -13.35 16.54
N LYS A 119 20.20 -12.72 15.44
CA LYS A 119 19.50 -11.59 14.80
C LYS A 119 18.18 -12.02 14.18
N GLU A 120 18.14 -13.15 13.48
CA GLU A 120 16.91 -13.69 12.89
C GLU A 120 15.87 -14.01 13.97
N THR A 121 16.31 -14.59 15.09
CA THR A 121 15.43 -14.84 16.25
C THR A 121 14.87 -13.54 16.82
N ALA A 122 15.69 -12.49 16.95
CA ALA A 122 15.25 -11.19 17.46
C ALA A 122 14.24 -10.49 16.52
N ILE A 123 14.42 -10.63 15.20
CA ILE A 123 13.47 -10.15 14.20
C ILE A 123 12.14 -10.87 14.32
N ALA A 124 12.15 -12.21 14.39
CA ALA A 124 10.94 -13.02 14.54
C ALA A 124 10.13 -12.64 15.80
N VAL A 125 10.80 -12.44 16.94
CA VAL A 125 10.14 -11.99 18.19
C VAL A 125 9.48 -10.61 18.01
N THR A 126 10.10 -9.72 17.23
CA THR A 126 9.56 -8.38 16.96
C THR A 126 8.35 -8.43 16.02
N GLU A 127 8.38 -9.29 15.00
CA GLU A 127 7.27 -9.51 14.07
C GLU A 127 6.06 -10.13 14.78
N ASP A 128 6.27 -11.12 15.64
CA ASP A 128 5.20 -11.72 16.47
C ASP A 128 4.56 -10.69 17.40
N ALA A 129 5.36 -9.82 18.02
CA ALA A 129 4.85 -8.74 18.86
C ALA A 129 4.01 -7.72 18.05
N ALA A 130 4.42 -7.40 16.83
CA ALA A 130 3.67 -6.53 15.92
C ALA A 130 2.34 -7.17 15.48
N ALA A 131 2.35 -8.45 15.13
CA ALA A 131 1.16 -9.21 14.75
C ALA A 131 0.15 -9.31 15.91
N ALA A 132 0.62 -9.53 17.14
CA ALA A 132 -0.22 -9.54 18.34
C ALA A 132 -0.89 -8.17 18.59
N SER A 133 -0.14 -7.07 18.39
CA SER A 133 -0.66 -5.70 18.51
C SER A 133 -1.72 -5.38 17.45
N GLU A 134 -1.53 -5.86 16.21
CA GLU A 134 -2.53 -5.71 15.14
C GLU A 134 -3.79 -6.53 15.41
N LEU A 135 -3.65 -7.78 15.87
CA LEU A 135 -4.80 -8.60 16.27
C LEU A 135 -5.62 -7.93 17.38
N ALA A 136 -4.96 -7.34 18.38
CA ALA A 136 -5.62 -6.62 19.47
C ALA A 136 -6.40 -5.38 18.94
N ARG A 137 -5.83 -4.63 17.99
CA ARG A 137 -6.52 -3.49 17.33
C ARG A 137 -7.74 -3.96 16.55
N ASN A 138 -7.63 -5.06 15.82
CA ASN A 138 -8.74 -5.63 15.05
C ASN A 138 -9.87 -6.14 15.94
N GLN A 139 -9.54 -6.77 17.07
CA GLN A 139 -10.53 -7.19 18.07
C GLN A 139 -11.24 -6.00 18.71
N ALA A 140 -10.52 -4.92 19.03
CA ALA A 140 -11.12 -3.69 19.55
C ALA A 140 -12.05 -3.03 18.53
N ALA A 141 -11.66 -2.96 17.26
CA ALA A 141 -12.51 -2.44 16.19
C ALA A 141 -13.78 -3.29 16.00
N ALA A 142 -13.66 -4.62 16.01
CA ALA A 142 -14.80 -5.52 15.93
C ALA A 142 -15.79 -5.34 17.11
N ALA A 143 -15.27 -5.13 18.32
CA ALA A 143 -16.09 -4.83 19.51
C ALA A 143 -16.84 -3.50 19.37
N GLN A 144 -16.21 -2.46 18.83
CA GLN A 144 -16.85 -1.17 18.56
C GLN A 144 -17.96 -1.29 17.51
N ILE A 145 -17.72 -2.03 16.42
CA ILE A 145 -18.73 -2.29 15.38
C ILE A 145 -19.91 -3.08 15.96
N ALA A 146 -19.64 -4.08 16.82
CA ALA A 146 -20.69 -4.85 17.49
C ALA A 146 -21.54 -3.97 18.42
N ALA A 147 -20.92 -3.05 19.16
CA ALA A 147 -21.64 -2.09 20.00
C ALA A 147 -22.52 -1.14 19.17
N ALA A 148 -22.00 -0.56 18.09
CA ALA A 148 -22.76 0.32 17.19
C ALA A 148 -23.94 -0.40 16.52
N ASN A 149 -23.75 -1.68 16.15
CA ASN A 149 -24.82 -2.50 15.59
C ASN A 149 -25.89 -2.86 16.62
N ALA A 150 -25.52 -3.10 17.89
CA ALA A 150 -26.48 -3.35 18.96
C ALA A 150 -27.39 -2.15 19.21
N ASP A 151 -26.83 -0.93 19.17
CA ASP A 151 -27.60 0.32 19.28
C ASP A 151 -28.55 0.51 18.08
N THR A 152 -28.05 0.24 16.87
CA THR A 152 -28.86 0.35 15.63
C THR A 152 -30.03 -0.65 15.61
N VAL A 153 -29.79 -1.89 16.07
CA VAL A 153 -30.84 -2.91 16.21
C VAL A 153 -31.82 -2.55 17.33
N GLY A 154 -31.35 -1.93 18.42
CA GLY A 154 -32.18 -1.37 19.49
C GLY A 154 -33.12 -0.27 18.99
N ASP A 155 -32.62 0.63 18.15
CA ASP A 155 -33.38 1.71 17.54
C ASP A 155 -34.39 1.21 16.51
N LEU A 156 -34.01 0.25 15.66
CA LEU A 156 -34.94 -0.40 14.73
C LEU A 156 -36.04 -1.16 15.47
N ARG A 157 -35.71 -1.88 16.55
CA ARG A 157 -36.72 -2.58 17.36
C ARG A 157 -37.68 -1.60 18.03
N THR A 158 -37.16 -0.48 18.52
CA THR A 158 -37.96 0.61 19.12
C THR A 158 -38.87 1.27 18.10
N PHE A 159 -38.39 1.47 16.87
CA PHE A 159 -39.16 1.96 15.73
C PHE A 159 -40.32 1.01 15.41
N PHE A 160 -40.07 -0.29 15.24
CA PHE A 160 -41.11 -1.27 14.90
C PHE A 160 -42.14 -1.51 16.02
N THR A 161 -41.76 -1.41 17.30
CA THR A 161 -42.75 -1.46 18.41
C THR A 161 -43.66 -0.24 18.50
N ARG A 162 -43.33 0.88 17.85
CA ARG A 162 -44.18 2.09 17.83
C ARG A 162 -45.17 2.10 16.65
N VAL A 163 -44.91 1.36 15.58
CA VAL A 163 -45.82 1.23 14.42
C VAL A 163 -46.86 0.12 14.65
N GLY A 164 -47.34 -0.02 15.89
CA GLY A 164 -48.45 -0.91 16.22
C GLY A 164 -49.75 -0.54 15.48
N PRO A 165 -50.79 -1.40 15.54
CA PRO A 165 -51.80 -1.64 14.49
C PRO A 165 -52.90 -0.56 14.37
N ALA A 166 -52.52 0.72 14.33
CA ALA A 166 -53.45 1.84 14.16
C ALA A 166 -53.30 2.58 12.81
N SER A 167 -52.48 2.06 11.89
CA SER A 167 -52.46 2.55 10.51
C SER A 167 -53.13 1.51 9.63
N GLY A 168 -54.30 1.83 9.07
CA GLY A 168 -55.05 0.99 8.14
C GLY A 168 -54.34 0.77 6.80
N LEU A 169 -53.05 0.42 6.82
CA LEU A 169 -52.24 0.10 5.65
C LEU A 169 -52.52 -1.34 5.24
N THR A 170 -53.59 -1.54 4.48
CA THR A 170 -53.82 -2.75 3.70
C THR A 170 -52.95 -2.69 2.44
N GLY A 171 -51.65 -3.00 2.56
CA GLY A 171 -50.74 -3.00 1.42
C GLY A 171 -49.38 -3.61 1.74
N LYS A 172 -48.84 -4.41 0.80
CA LYS A 172 -47.52 -5.05 0.91
C LYS A 172 -46.40 -4.00 0.86
N ALA A 173 -45.81 -3.68 2.01
CA ALA A 173 -44.65 -2.81 2.06
C ALA A 173 -43.38 -3.60 1.73
N ARG A 174 -42.61 -3.13 0.73
CA ARG A 174 -41.34 -3.72 0.27
C ARG A 174 -40.21 -2.73 0.56
N TRP A 175 -39.17 -3.18 1.26
CA TRP A 175 -38.01 -2.33 1.59
C TRP A 175 -36.79 -2.73 0.77
N ARG A 176 -36.27 -1.77 0.00
CA ARG A 176 -35.05 -1.91 -0.82
C ARG A 176 -33.95 -0.98 -0.32
N ILE A 177 -32.71 -1.44 -0.38
CA ILE A 177 -31.51 -0.59 -0.30
C ILE A 177 -30.71 -0.89 -1.57
N GLY A 178 -30.55 0.13 -2.44
CA GLY A 178 -30.08 -0.07 -3.80
C GLY A 178 -31.00 -1.02 -4.60
N ASN A 179 -30.43 -1.89 -5.42
CA ASN A 179 -31.18 -2.85 -6.24
C ASN A 179 -31.62 -4.12 -5.48
N ARG A 180 -31.35 -4.23 -4.17
CA ARG A 180 -31.66 -5.44 -3.38
C ARG A 180 -32.83 -5.21 -2.43
N LEU A 181 -33.77 -6.16 -2.43
CA LEU A 181 -34.97 -6.19 -1.59
C LEU A 181 -34.67 -6.96 -0.29
N TYR A 182 -34.81 -6.32 0.87
CA TYR A 182 -34.35 -6.87 2.16
C TYR A 182 -35.49 -7.42 3.03
N ALA A 183 -36.70 -6.88 2.93
CA ALA A 183 -37.85 -7.37 3.68
C ALA A 183 -39.16 -7.05 2.96
N SER A 184 -40.17 -7.90 3.18
CA SER A 184 -41.56 -7.58 2.85
C SER A 184 -42.46 -7.83 4.06
N LEU A 185 -43.33 -6.87 4.36
CA LEU A 185 -44.36 -7.03 5.37
C LEU A 185 -45.66 -7.50 4.69
N ASP A 186 -46.21 -8.62 5.16
CA ASP A 186 -47.53 -9.13 4.76
C ASP A 186 -48.48 -9.06 5.96
N ALA A 187 -49.65 -8.47 5.77
CA ALA A 187 -50.66 -8.26 6.80
C ALA A 187 -51.25 -9.57 7.34
N ALA A 188 -51.17 -10.67 6.58
CA ALA A 188 -51.70 -11.97 7.01
C ALA A 188 -50.73 -12.78 7.89
N ASN A 189 -49.41 -12.58 7.77
CA ASN A 189 -48.44 -13.55 8.28
C ASN A 189 -47.30 -12.93 9.14
N GLY A 190 -47.18 -11.61 9.26
CA GLY A 190 -46.15 -10.98 10.09
C GLY A 190 -44.74 -11.01 9.47
N PHE A 191 -43.75 -10.51 10.21
CA PHE A 191 -42.41 -10.19 9.71
C PHE A 191 -41.56 -11.46 9.47
N TYR A 192 -41.30 -11.82 8.21
CA TYR A 192 -40.34 -12.87 7.86
C TYR A 192 -39.09 -12.26 7.20
N PRO A 193 -37.88 -12.49 7.75
CA PRO A 193 -36.68 -12.35 6.95
C PRO A 193 -36.72 -13.43 5.87
N ARG A 194 -36.73 -13.04 4.58
CA ARG A 194 -36.60 -14.03 3.50
C ARG A 194 -35.18 -14.60 3.54
N LYS A 195 -35.13 -15.92 3.69
CA LYS A 195 -33.96 -16.79 3.67
C LYS A 195 -33.05 -16.43 2.48
N LEU A 196 -31.77 -16.16 2.75
CA LEU A 196 -30.71 -16.25 1.76
C LEU A 196 -30.66 -17.71 1.31
N THR A 197 -31.01 -17.99 0.05
CA THR A 197 -30.76 -19.29 -0.57
C THR A 197 -29.26 -19.36 -0.85
N LEU A 198 -28.53 -20.10 -0.01
CA LEU A 198 -27.21 -20.60 -0.39
C LEU A 198 -27.42 -21.77 -1.39
N PRO A 199 -26.55 -21.93 -2.40
CA PRO A 199 -26.63 -23.10 -3.28
C PRO A 199 -26.35 -24.35 -2.44
N VAL A 200 -27.34 -25.25 -2.38
CA VAL A 200 -27.22 -26.57 -1.74
C VAL A 200 -26.78 -27.54 -2.81
N THR A 201 -25.48 -27.73 -2.94
CA THR A 201 -24.88 -28.90 -3.60
C THR A 201 -23.74 -29.41 -2.73
N THR A 202 -24.10 -30.01 -1.60
CA THR A 202 -23.25 -30.95 -0.87
C THR A 202 -24.12 -32.12 -0.45
N THR A 203 -23.94 -33.24 -1.15
CA THR A 203 -24.44 -34.56 -0.80
C THR A 203 -23.41 -35.26 0.09
N PHE A 204 -23.88 -36.06 1.05
CA PHE A 204 -23.02 -37.06 1.69
C PHE A 204 -22.77 -38.23 0.72
N GLU A 205 -21.74 -39.04 0.98
CA GLU A 205 -21.33 -40.17 0.14
C GLU A 205 -22.44 -41.22 -0.10
N ASP A 206 -23.52 -41.21 0.68
CA ASP A 206 -24.67 -42.10 0.52
C ASP A 206 -25.87 -41.52 -0.28
N GLY A 207 -25.75 -40.28 -0.78
CA GLY A 207 -26.74 -39.66 -1.66
C GLY A 207 -28.03 -39.15 -0.98
N SER A 208 -28.14 -39.16 0.35
CA SER A 208 -29.35 -38.68 1.04
C SER A 208 -29.30 -37.19 1.45
N ALA A 209 -30.43 -36.47 1.32
CA ALA A 209 -30.53 -35.05 1.65
C ALA A 209 -30.76 -34.79 3.15
N VAL A 210 -29.95 -33.92 3.76
CA VAL A 210 -29.97 -33.53 5.21
C VAL A 210 -31.37 -33.23 5.77
N ARG A 211 -32.28 -32.74 4.94
CA ARG A 211 -33.61 -32.33 5.36
C ARG A 211 -34.55 -33.50 5.68
N SER A 212 -34.32 -34.70 5.16
CA SER A 212 -35.23 -35.84 5.31
C SER A 212 -35.11 -36.55 6.67
N ARG A 213 -33.97 -36.46 7.37
CA ARG A 213 -33.80 -37.04 8.73
C ARG A 213 -34.34 -36.16 9.86
N LEU A 214 -34.47 -34.85 9.65
CA LEU A 214 -34.88 -33.89 10.69
C LEU A 214 -36.40 -33.78 10.89
N MET A 215 -37.22 -34.47 10.09
CA MET A 215 -38.68 -34.31 10.09
C MET A 215 -39.47 -35.60 10.38
N ALA A 216 -38.83 -36.67 10.88
CA ALA A 216 -39.52 -37.92 11.22
C ALA A 216 -39.55 -38.18 12.75
N ALA A 217 -40.78 -38.17 13.30
CA ALA A 217 -41.30 -38.84 14.50
C ALA A 217 -40.98 -38.32 15.94
N ASN A 218 -42.07 -37.90 16.62
CA ASN A 218 -42.42 -37.97 18.05
C ASN A 218 -41.32 -38.02 19.12
N THR A 219 -41.13 -36.89 19.83
CA THR A 219 -40.13 -36.72 20.91
C THR A 219 -40.70 -36.19 22.23
N SER A 220 -41.98 -36.40 22.55
CA SER A 220 -42.47 -36.13 23.92
C SER A 220 -42.01 -37.19 24.93
N ASP A 221 -41.91 -38.45 24.49
CA ASP A 221 -41.73 -39.58 25.42
C ASP A 221 -40.25 -39.95 25.66
N LYS A 222 -39.33 -39.29 24.95
CA LYS A 222 -37.88 -39.49 25.12
C LYS A 222 -37.18 -38.44 26.00
N ILE A 223 -37.90 -37.44 26.52
CA ILE A 223 -37.30 -36.35 27.32
C ILE A 223 -37.22 -36.70 28.82
N ARG A 224 -37.87 -37.77 29.30
CA ARG A 224 -37.78 -38.22 30.71
C ARG A 224 -36.69 -39.25 31.01
N ALA A 225 -35.92 -39.70 30.01
CA ALA A 225 -34.82 -40.63 30.20
C ALA A 225 -33.55 -40.12 29.51
N LEU A 226 -32.91 -39.13 30.13
CA LEU A 226 -31.50 -38.82 29.86
C LEU A 226 -30.77 -38.80 31.21
N PRO A 227 -29.92 -39.81 31.49
CA PRO A 227 -29.11 -39.84 32.70
C PRO A 227 -27.95 -38.83 32.60
N HIS A 228 -27.59 -38.29 33.77
CA HIS A 228 -26.37 -37.64 34.28
C HIS A 228 -25.14 -37.23 33.41
N GLU A 229 -25.17 -37.27 32.07
CA GLU A 229 -24.01 -37.01 31.19
C GLU A 229 -23.96 -35.59 30.59
N LEU A 230 -24.98 -34.77 30.84
CA LEU A 230 -24.95 -33.36 30.43
C LEU A 230 -24.42 -32.52 31.59
N GLY A 231 -23.12 -32.19 31.53
CA GLY A 231 -22.44 -31.39 32.54
C GLY A 231 -23.14 -30.07 32.90
N VAL A 232 -22.87 -29.58 34.11
CA VAL A 232 -23.35 -28.30 34.65
C VAL A 232 -23.16 -27.18 33.62
N GLY A 233 -24.24 -26.45 33.31
CA GLY A 233 -24.23 -25.38 32.30
C GLY A 233 -24.95 -25.72 31.00
N ALA A 234 -25.55 -26.90 30.86
CA ALA A 234 -26.37 -27.25 29.71
C ALA A 234 -27.58 -26.28 29.56
N ARG A 235 -27.73 -25.74 28.35
CA ARG A 235 -28.78 -24.75 27.99
C ARG A 235 -29.64 -25.28 26.86
N TRP A 236 -30.95 -25.29 27.06
CA TRP A 236 -31.89 -25.74 26.03
C TRP A 236 -32.54 -24.58 25.29
N ARG A 237 -32.28 -24.54 23.97
CA ARG A 237 -32.81 -23.53 23.05
C ARG A 237 -33.65 -24.18 21.96
N ILE A 238 -34.78 -23.55 21.64
CA ILE A 238 -35.53 -23.85 20.42
C ILE A 238 -35.52 -22.56 19.59
N GLY A 239 -34.80 -22.60 18.46
CA GLY A 239 -34.41 -21.39 17.73
C GLY A 239 -33.60 -20.43 18.60
N ASN A 240 -33.87 -19.12 18.51
CA ASN A 240 -33.12 -18.09 19.25
C ASN A 240 -33.63 -17.84 20.68
N ARG A 241 -34.40 -18.77 21.28
CA ARG A 241 -35.00 -18.57 22.62
C ARG A 241 -34.55 -19.68 23.58
N LEU A 242 -34.07 -19.26 24.75
CA LEU A 242 -33.70 -20.12 25.88
C LEU A 242 -34.95 -20.44 26.72
N TYR A 243 -35.25 -21.73 26.91
CA TYR A 243 -36.46 -22.17 27.62
C TYR A 243 -36.17 -22.70 29.03
N ALA A 244 -35.04 -23.40 29.19
CA ALA A 244 -34.60 -23.92 30.47
C ALA A 244 -33.07 -23.86 30.61
N SER A 245 -32.61 -23.83 31.84
CA SER A 245 -31.20 -23.87 32.23
C SER A 245 -31.08 -24.82 33.42
N LEU A 246 -30.03 -25.64 33.43
CA LEU A 246 -29.66 -26.44 34.59
C LEU A 246 -28.56 -25.71 35.36
N ASP A 247 -28.79 -25.47 36.65
CA ASP A 247 -27.82 -24.91 37.58
C ASP A 247 -27.37 -25.99 38.57
N ALA A 248 -26.13 -25.90 39.06
CA ALA A 248 -25.59 -26.81 40.06
C ALA A 248 -26.25 -26.65 41.44
N ALA A 249 -26.79 -25.46 41.77
CA ALA A 249 -27.36 -25.20 43.10
C ALA A 249 -28.86 -25.56 43.20
N ASP A 250 -29.66 -25.28 42.16
CA ASP A 250 -31.13 -25.26 42.27
C ASP A 250 -31.86 -26.24 41.34
N GLY A 251 -31.14 -27.09 40.61
CA GLY A 251 -31.73 -28.05 39.67
C GLY A 251 -32.39 -27.41 38.45
N PHE A 252 -33.41 -28.08 37.89
CA PHE A 252 -34.05 -27.67 36.63
C PHE A 252 -35.18 -26.66 36.88
N TYR A 253 -35.02 -25.40 36.43
CA TYR A 253 -36.08 -24.40 36.60
C TYR A 253 -36.45 -23.66 35.29
N PRO A 254 -37.75 -23.52 34.99
CA PRO A 254 -38.23 -22.86 33.77
C PRO A 254 -38.17 -21.34 33.91
N ARG A 255 -37.53 -20.65 32.96
CA ARG A 255 -37.40 -19.17 33.01
C ARG A 255 -38.57 -18.40 32.40
N LYS A 256 -39.55 -19.07 31.79
CA LYS A 256 -40.69 -18.40 31.16
C LYS A 256 -41.93 -19.29 31.11
N LEU A 257 -42.90 -19.03 31.98
CA LEU A 257 -44.21 -19.67 31.95
C LEU A 257 -45.22 -18.73 31.30
N THR A 258 -45.76 -19.12 30.13
CA THR A 258 -46.90 -18.41 29.53
C THR A 258 -48.15 -19.21 29.85
N LEU A 259 -48.92 -18.77 30.84
CA LEU A 259 -50.21 -19.40 31.15
C LEU A 259 -51.28 -18.84 30.20
N PRO A 260 -52.09 -19.70 29.56
CA PRO A 260 -53.21 -19.25 28.73
C PRO A 260 -54.26 -18.55 29.61
N VAL A 261 -54.98 -17.58 29.05
CA VAL A 261 -56.04 -16.82 29.75
C VAL A 261 -57.16 -17.73 30.27
N SER A 262 -57.27 -18.95 29.74
CA SER A 262 -58.19 -20.00 30.16
C SER A 262 -57.67 -20.90 31.30
N ALA A 263 -56.49 -20.63 31.87
CA ALA A 263 -55.98 -21.41 32.99
C ALA A 263 -56.95 -21.33 34.18
N ARG A 264 -57.40 -22.49 34.63
CA ARG A 264 -58.32 -22.65 35.76
C ARG A 264 -57.60 -23.28 36.95
N PHE A 265 -58.02 -22.91 38.15
CA PHE A 265 -57.66 -23.67 39.34
C PHE A 265 -58.52 -24.94 39.43
N ASN A 266 -58.14 -25.87 40.32
CA ASN A 266 -58.87 -27.13 40.53
C ASN A 266 -60.33 -26.93 40.98
N ASP A 267 -60.67 -25.75 41.50
CA ASP A 267 -62.03 -25.35 41.85
C ASP A 267 -62.85 -24.81 40.65
N GLY A 268 -62.30 -24.85 39.44
CA GLY A 268 -62.95 -24.45 38.20
C GLY A 268 -62.95 -22.94 37.91
N SER A 269 -62.45 -22.11 38.83
CA SER A 269 -62.38 -20.65 38.65
C SER A 269 -61.27 -20.22 37.69
N VAL A 270 -61.53 -19.19 36.87
CA VAL A 270 -60.58 -18.70 35.87
C VAL A 270 -59.59 -17.73 36.54
N LEU A 271 -58.29 -17.97 36.37
CA LEU A 271 -57.19 -17.23 37.02
C LEU A 271 -57.33 -15.70 36.91
N TYR A 272 -57.80 -15.23 35.76
CA TYR A 272 -58.03 -13.80 35.50
C TYR A 272 -59.07 -13.18 36.45
N GLY A 273 -60.14 -13.91 36.79
CA GLY A 273 -61.22 -13.39 37.65
C GLY A 273 -60.81 -13.13 39.09
N ARG A 274 -59.83 -13.88 39.63
CA ARG A 274 -59.31 -13.67 40.99
C ARG A 274 -58.29 -12.53 41.09
N LEU A 275 -57.59 -12.20 40.00
CA LEU A 275 -56.52 -11.20 40.00
C LEU A 275 -57.03 -9.75 39.90
N VAL A 276 -58.27 -9.52 39.44
CA VAL A 276 -58.80 -8.16 39.14
C VAL A 276 -59.85 -7.68 40.15
N GLY A 277 -60.11 -8.42 41.24
CA GLY A 277 -61.02 -7.98 42.32
C GLY A 277 -60.35 -7.07 43.36
N ALA A 278 -61.08 -6.09 43.92
CA ALA A 278 -60.60 -4.92 44.68
C ALA A 278 -59.62 -5.14 45.86
N ASN A 279 -59.35 -6.38 46.29
CA ASN A 279 -58.40 -6.70 47.36
C ASN A 279 -57.08 -7.30 46.84
N THR A 280 -56.67 -6.97 45.61
CA THR A 280 -55.48 -7.54 44.96
C THR A 280 -54.17 -7.29 45.72
N GLY A 281 -54.06 -6.15 46.43
CA GLY A 281 -52.86 -5.79 47.19
C GLY A 281 -52.55 -6.75 48.34
N ASP A 282 -53.57 -7.14 49.11
CA ASP A 282 -53.40 -7.98 50.29
C ASP A 282 -53.17 -9.46 49.93
N LYS A 283 -53.79 -9.92 48.84
CA LYS A 283 -53.61 -11.28 48.32
C LYS A 283 -52.23 -11.49 47.68
N ILE A 284 -51.66 -10.44 47.05
CA ILE A 284 -50.30 -10.48 46.49
C ILE A 284 -49.24 -10.38 47.61
N LYS A 285 -49.51 -9.64 48.69
CA LYS A 285 -48.66 -9.65 49.90
C LYS A 285 -48.56 -11.05 50.52
N ALA A 286 -49.66 -11.80 50.56
CA ALA A 286 -49.67 -13.17 51.08
C ALA A 286 -48.83 -14.17 50.24
N LEU A 287 -48.67 -13.92 48.93
CA LEU A 287 -47.87 -14.73 48.00
C LEU A 287 -46.38 -14.33 47.94
N ALA A 288 -46.00 -13.18 48.50
CA ALA A 288 -44.65 -12.64 48.38
C ALA A 288 -43.53 -13.52 49.00
N PRO A 289 -43.73 -14.23 50.13
CA PRO A 289 -42.70 -15.09 50.71
C PRO A 289 -42.36 -16.32 49.85
N GLU A 290 -43.34 -16.87 49.11
CA GLU A 290 -43.17 -18.11 48.33
C GLU A 290 -42.48 -17.89 46.97
N LEU A 291 -42.42 -16.65 46.47
CA LEU A 291 -42.01 -16.35 45.11
C LEU A 291 -40.55 -15.88 44.96
N GLY A 292 -39.85 -15.67 46.08
CA GLY A 292 -38.46 -15.22 46.10
C GLY A 292 -38.26 -13.78 45.61
N ALA A 293 -37.16 -13.16 46.05
CA ALA A 293 -36.79 -11.81 45.65
C ALA A 293 -36.54 -11.72 44.13
N GLY A 294 -37.18 -10.75 43.46
CA GLY A 294 -36.99 -10.48 42.03
C GLY A 294 -38.13 -10.92 41.09
N ALA A 295 -39.25 -11.42 41.62
CA ALA A 295 -40.42 -11.77 40.83
C ALA A 295 -40.98 -10.54 40.08
N ARG A 296 -41.11 -10.66 38.75
CA ARG A 296 -41.66 -9.61 37.86
C ARG A 296 -42.98 -10.06 37.29
N TRP A 297 -44.02 -9.25 37.51
CA TRP A 297 -45.37 -9.56 37.02
C TRP A 297 -45.73 -8.72 35.80
N ARG A 298 -46.44 -9.35 34.87
CA ARG A 298 -46.98 -8.70 33.69
C ARG A 298 -48.43 -9.15 33.50
N ILE A 299 -49.38 -8.22 33.61
CA ILE A 299 -50.78 -8.47 33.28
C ILE A 299 -51.04 -7.87 31.90
N GLY A 300 -51.20 -8.74 30.90
CA GLY A 300 -51.29 -8.34 29.50
C GLY A 300 -50.06 -7.53 29.03
N ASN A 301 -50.31 -6.53 28.18
CA ASN A 301 -49.23 -5.75 27.55
C ASN A 301 -48.87 -4.43 28.24
N ARG A 302 -49.51 -4.03 29.35
CA ARG A 302 -49.51 -2.61 29.76
C ARG A 302 -49.23 -2.23 31.22
N LEU A 303 -49.04 -3.16 32.16
CA LEU A 303 -48.63 -2.78 33.52
C LEU A 303 -47.34 -3.51 33.95
N TYR A 304 -46.37 -2.73 34.41
CA TYR A 304 -45.13 -3.20 35.03
C TYR A 304 -45.09 -2.71 36.47
N ALA A 305 -45.04 -3.64 37.41
CA ALA A 305 -44.69 -3.36 38.78
C ALA A 305 -43.55 -4.30 39.20
N SER A 306 -42.66 -3.78 40.03
CA SER A 306 -41.65 -4.58 40.74
C SER A 306 -41.91 -4.43 42.23
N ILE A 307 -41.90 -5.55 42.95
CA ILE A 307 -41.91 -5.54 44.41
C ILE A 307 -40.46 -5.58 44.88
N ASP A 308 -40.10 -4.59 45.70
CA ASP A 308 -38.89 -4.59 46.51
C ASP A 308 -39.29 -5.00 47.93
N VAL A 309 -38.59 -5.97 48.51
CA VAL A 309 -38.86 -6.49 49.86
C VAL A 309 -38.60 -5.46 50.95
N THR A 310 -37.83 -4.40 50.69
CA THR A 310 -37.53 -3.35 51.68
C THR A 310 -38.49 -2.16 51.61
N ASN A 311 -39.04 -1.86 50.43
CA ASN A 311 -39.69 -0.56 50.18
C ASN A 311 -41.11 -0.63 49.60
N GLY A 312 -41.66 -1.83 49.39
CA GLY A 312 -43.04 -2.00 48.91
C GLY A 312 -43.23 -1.77 47.41
N PHE A 313 -44.48 -1.52 47.00
CA PHE A 313 -44.93 -1.58 45.60
C PHE A 313 -44.75 -0.25 44.84
N TYR A 314 -44.05 -0.26 43.69
CA TYR A 314 -43.84 0.92 42.87
C TYR A 314 -44.35 0.77 41.41
N PRO A 315 -45.24 1.67 40.94
CA PRO A 315 -45.59 1.74 39.53
C PRO A 315 -44.52 2.50 38.74
N ARG A 316 -43.81 1.84 37.82
CA ARG A 316 -42.74 2.48 37.01
C ARG A 316 -43.23 3.32 35.82
N LYS A 317 -44.54 3.33 35.54
CA LYS A 317 -45.10 4.06 34.39
C LYS A 317 -46.56 4.41 34.61
N LEU A 318 -46.84 5.66 34.97
CA LEU A 318 -48.20 6.20 35.05
C LEU A 318 -48.49 7.03 33.80
N THR A 319 -49.53 6.69 33.05
CA THR A 319 -50.03 7.50 31.93
C THR A 319 -51.33 8.13 32.37
N LEU A 320 -51.34 9.43 32.63
CA LEU A 320 -52.56 10.16 33.00
C LEU A 320 -53.33 10.54 31.72
N PRO A 321 -54.66 10.34 31.68
CA PRO A 321 -55.47 10.73 30.52
C PRO A 321 -55.55 12.25 30.41
N LEU A 322 -55.62 12.76 29.17
CA LEU A 322 -55.68 14.20 28.86
C LEU A 322 -56.89 14.91 29.48
N ALA A 323 -57.92 14.15 29.88
CA ALA A 323 -59.14 14.63 30.54
C ALA A 323 -59.02 14.72 32.07
N ALA A 324 -57.85 14.42 32.65
CA ALA A 324 -57.65 14.57 34.09
C ALA A 324 -57.82 16.04 34.50
N LYS A 325 -58.75 16.26 35.43
CA LYS A 325 -59.02 17.56 36.07
C LYS A 325 -58.37 17.56 37.45
N PHE A 326 -57.93 18.73 37.89
CA PHE A 326 -57.64 18.94 39.30
C PHE A 326 -58.94 19.05 40.10
N GLU A 327 -58.85 19.00 41.43
CA GLU A 327 -60.02 19.12 42.34
C GLU A 327 -60.79 20.43 42.15
N ASP A 328 -60.12 21.48 41.64
CA ASP A 328 -60.73 22.76 41.28
C ASP A 328 -61.46 22.76 39.92
N GLY A 329 -61.54 21.62 39.23
CA GLY A 329 -62.25 21.45 37.98
C GLY A 329 -61.52 21.93 36.73
N SER A 330 -60.33 22.55 36.87
CA SER A 330 -59.54 23.03 35.73
C SER A 330 -58.89 21.88 34.95
N ALA A 331 -58.90 21.97 33.62
CA ALA A 331 -58.27 20.99 32.76
C ALA A 331 -56.74 21.12 32.84
N LEU A 332 -56.04 20.01 33.09
CA LEU A 332 -54.58 19.94 33.20
C LEU A 332 -53.85 20.62 32.02
N ALA A 333 -54.43 20.52 30.82
CA ALA A 333 -53.88 21.12 29.60
C ALA A 333 -53.92 22.67 29.60
N ALA A 334 -54.91 23.31 30.23
CA ALA A 334 -55.07 24.76 30.22
C ALA A 334 -54.03 25.46 31.12
N ARG A 335 -53.66 24.84 32.25
CA ARG A 335 -52.60 25.35 33.14
C ARG A 335 -51.20 25.19 32.55
N LEU A 336 -50.98 24.18 31.70
CA LEU A 336 -49.68 23.90 31.08
C LEU A 336 -49.35 24.80 29.87
N MET A 337 -50.32 25.54 29.32
CA MET A 337 -50.11 26.39 28.12
C MET A 337 -50.13 27.91 28.40
N GLY A 338 -50.16 28.36 29.66
CA GLY A 338 -50.06 29.79 30.01
C GLY A 338 -48.61 30.32 29.93
N ALA A 339 -48.44 31.60 29.58
CA ALA A 339 -47.17 32.22 29.17
C ALA A 339 -46.01 32.24 30.20
N ASN A 340 -46.18 31.77 31.44
CA ASN A 340 -45.17 31.85 32.51
C ASN A 340 -44.64 30.48 32.98
N VAL A 341 -44.71 29.44 32.12
CA VAL A 341 -44.26 28.07 32.45
C VAL A 341 -42.77 28.00 32.78
N GLY A 342 -41.93 28.80 32.10
CA GLY A 342 -40.48 28.83 32.36
C GLY A 342 -40.12 29.31 33.78
N ASP A 343 -40.89 30.24 34.34
CA ASP A 343 -40.61 30.80 35.67
C ASP A 343 -41.23 29.97 36.78
N LYS A 344 -42.40 29.37 36.54
CA LYS A 344 -43.01 28.42 37.50
C LYS A 344 -42.27 27.09 37.59
N LEU A 345 -41.61 26.63 36.52
CA LEU A 345 -40.79 25.41 36.55
C LEU A 345 -39.42 25.63 37.21
N ARG A 346 -38.91 26.87 37.23
CA ARG A 346 -37.70 27.24 37.99
C ARG A 346 -37.93 27.31 39.49
N ALA A 347 -39.18 27.43 39.94
CA ALA A 347 -39.55 27.44 41.36
C ALA A 347 -39.80 26.03 41.95
N LEU A 348 -39.57 24.94 41.19
CA LEU A 348 -39.69 23.59 41.72
C LEU A 348 -38.52 23.27 42.68
N PRO A 349 -38.76 22.67 43.86
CA PRO A 349 -37.70 22.38 44.81
C PRO A 349 -36.64 21.44 44.21
N PRO A 350 -35.34 21.66 44.47
CA PRO A 350 -34.25 20.80 43.99
C PRO A 350 -34.29 19.36 44.55
N GLU A 351 -35.15 19.09 45.53
CA GLU A 351 -35.33 17.80 46.19
C GLU A 351 -35.97 16.70 45.33
N LEU A 352 -36.45 17.04 44.11
CA LEU A 352 -37.11 16.05 43.25
C LEU A 352 -36.17 14.93 42.75
N GLY A 353 -34.85 15.04 42.86
CA GLY A 353 -33.88 13.92 42.73
C GLY A 353 -33.88 13.12 41.41
N VAL A 354 -34.79 13.37 40.48
CA VAL A 354 -34.98 12.60 39.25
C VAL A 354 -35.17 13.50 38.04
N SER A 355 -34.62 13.07 36.91
CA SER A 355 -34.76 13.75 35.63
C SER A 355 -36.23 13.84 35.20
N ALA A 356 -36.77 15.05 35.11
CA ALA A 356 -38.12 15.30 34.60
C ALA A 356 -38.10 15.45 33.07
N ARG A 357 -39.06 14.81 32.41
CA ARG A 357 -39.22 14.82 30.94
C ARG A 357 -40.63 15.28 30.59
N TRP A 358 -40.75 16.42 29.92
CA TRP A 358 -42.05 16.93 29.51
C TRP A 358 -42.37 16.54 28.07
N ARG A 359 -43.58 15.98 27.90
CA ARG A 359 -44.14 15.61 26.61
C ARG A 359 -45.47 16.30 26.39
N ILE A 360 -45.67 16.83 25.20
CA ILE A 360 -46.99 17.22 24.70
C ILE A 360 -47.36 16.18 23.64
N GLY A 361 -48.36 15.36 23.93
CA GLY A 361 -48.70 14.18 23.12
C GLY A 361 -47.53 13.18 23.03
N GLN A 362 -47.16 12.81 21.80
CA GLN A 362 -46.11 11.82 21.51
C GLN A 362 -44.68 12.40 21.49
N ARG A 363 -44.51 13.72 21.69
CA ARG A 363 -43.22 14.41 21.45
C ARG A 363 -42.61 14.92 22.74
N LEU A 364 -41.32 14.64 22.93
CA LEU A 364 -40.50 15.12 24.05
C LEU A 364 -39.97 16.51 23.70
N TYR A 365 -40.36 17.52 24.46
CA TYR A 365 -40.04 18.92 24.16
C TYR A 365 -38.80 19.40 24.93
N ALA A 366 -38.65 18.98 26.19
CA ALA A 366 -37.54 19.38 27.02
C ALA A 366 -37.21 18.33 28.09
N SER A 367 -35.98 18.41 28.59
CA SER A 367 -35.45 17.59 29.67
C SER A 367 -34.84 18.51 30.73
N LEU A 368 -35.17 18.29 31.99
CA LEU A 368 -34.45 18.88 33.12
C LEU A 368 -33.48 17.84 33.67
N ASN A 369 -32.18 18.15 33.60
CA ASN A 369 -31.14 17.37 34.26
C ASN A 369 -30.68 18.15 35.51
N PRO A 370 -30.69 17.55 36.72
CA PRO A 370 -30.21 18.20 37.93
C PRO A 370 -28.80 18.81 37.81
N ALA A 371 -27.92 18.22 37.01
CA ALA A 371 -26.55 18.70 36.82
C ALA A 371 -26.37 19.72 35.68
N GLN A 372 -27.34 19.86 34.77
CA GLN A 372 -27.16 20.64 33.53
C GLN A 372 -28.27 21.66 33.25
N GLY A 373 -29.24 21.81 34.17
CA GLY A 373 -30.39 22.67 33.97
C GLY A 373 -31.33 22.20 32.86
N PHE A 374 -32.16 23.13 32.38
CA PHE A 374 -33.17 22.87 31.36
C PHE A 374 -32.59 23.02 29.96
N TYR A 375 -32.70 22.00 29.10
CA TYR A 375 -32.29 22.11 27.70
C TYR A 375 -33.31 21.50 26.73
N PRO A 376 -33.58 22.16 25.59
CA PRO A 376 -34.48 21.65 24.57
C PRO A 376 -33.81 20.49 23.80
N ARG A 377 -34.57 19.43 23.49
CA ARG A 377 -34.10 18.35 22.60
C ARG A 377 -35.02 18.20 21.39
N LYS A 378 -34.43 18.34 20.19
CA LYS A 378 -35.02 18.24 18.85
C LYS A 378 -36.13 19.25 18.54
N LEU A 379 -35.74 20.41 18.00
CA LEU A 379 -36.60 21.17 17.10
C LEU A 379 -36.73 20.39 15.79
N THR A 380 -37.95 20.01 15.40
CA THR A 380 -38.21 19.65 13.99
C THR A 380 -38.59 20.94 13.30
N MET A 381 -37.64 21.54 12.57
CA MET A 381 -37.94 22.72 11.76
C MET A 381 -38.71 22.29 10.50
N PRO A 382 -39.66 23.10 10.02
CA PRO A 382 -40.34 22.84 8.75
C PRO A 382 -39.32 22.71 7.61
N ALA A 383 -39.59 21.86 6.62
CA ALA A 383 -38.74 21.76 5.42
C ALA A 383 -38.66 23.08 4.61
N SER A 384 -39.57 24.02 4.90
CA SER A 384 -39.61 25.38 4.37
C SER A 384 -38.85 26.40 5.22
N ALA A 385 -38.20 25.99 6.31
CA ALA A 385 -37.37 26.91 7.09
C ALA A 385 -36.20 27.40 6.22
N VAL A 386 -36.19 28.69 5.96
CA VAL A 386 -35.13 29.42 5.25
C VAL A 386 -34.35 30.26 6.25
N ILE A 387 -33.13 30.63 5.88
CA ILE A 387 -32.30 31.51 6.71
C ILE A 387 -32.71 32.94 6.40
N ASP A 388 -32.89 33.77 7.43
CA ASP A 388 -33.45 35.11 7.29
C ASP A 388 -32.61 36.02 6.37
N ASP A 389 -31.30 35.80 6.32
CA ASP A 389 -30.35 36.49 5.44
C ASP A 389 -30.16 35.81 4.07
N GLN A 390 -30.73 34.62 3.86
CA GLN A 390 -30.65 33.83 2.62
C GLN A 390 -31.98 33.11 2.34
N PRO A 391 -33.04 33.85 1.98
CA PRO A 391 -34.39 33.28 1.80
C PRO A 391 -34.49 32.21 0.70
N GLY A 392 -33.49 32.09 -0.18
CA GLY A 392 -33.41 31.02 -1.19
C GLY A 392 -32.79 29.70 -0.70
N VAL A 393 -32.17 29.67 0.48
CA VAL A 393 -31.44 28.50 0.99
C VAL A 393 -32.27 27.81 2.07
N LYS A 394 -32.74 26.60 1.79
CA LYS A 394 -33.43 25.80 2.81
C LYS A 394 -32.42 25.38 3.88
N LEU A 395 -32.80 25.58 5.13
CA LEU A 395 -31.98 25.25 6.30
C LEU A 395 -31.62 23.74 6.34
N VAL A 396 -32.50 22.88 5.79
CA VAL A 396 -32.27 21.43 5.70
C VAL A 396 -31.12 21.07 4.76
N ASP A 397 -30.89 21.85 3.69
CA ASP A 397 -29.79 21.62 2.75
C ASP A 397 -28.45 21.97 3.41
N ARG A 398 -28.46 22.99 4.27
CA ARG A 398 -27.28 23.41 5.07
C ARG A 398 -26.95 22.45 6.21
N LEU A 399 -27.97 21.88 6.87
CA LEU A 399 -27.78 20.93 7.99
C LEU A 399 -27.59 19.47 7.53
N GLY A 400 -28.13 19.12 6.35
CA GLY A 400 -27.97 17.80 5.74
C GLY A 400 -26.55 17.55 5.22
N GLY A 401 -25.87 18.60 4.75
CA GLY A 401 -24.45 18.53 4.35
C GLY A 401 -23.46 18.53 5.52
N ALA A 402 -23.85 18.95 6.72
CA ALA A 402 -22.93 19.19 7.83
C ALA A 402 -22.62 17.96 8.72
N ASN A 403 -23.37 16.86 8.59
CA ASN A 403 -23.36 15.78 9.58
C ASN A 403 -22.70 14.45 9.14
N ARG A 404 -21.94 14.44 8.05
CA ARG A 404 -21.13 13.26 7.69
C ARG A 404 -19.72 13.71 7.32
N ALA A 405 -18.81 13.54 8.27
CA ALA A 405 -17.40 13.93 8.22
C ALA A 405 -17.13 15.45 8.28
N ALA A 406 -17.44 16.08 9.43
CA ALA A 406 -16.66 17.24 9.83
C ALA A 406 -15.24 16.77 10.13
N SER A 407 -14.41 16.62 9.10
CA SER A 407 -12.99 16.39 9.30
C SER A 407 -12.40 17.58 10.05
N ILE A 408 -11.46 17.28 10.94
CA ILE A 408 -10.98 18.14 12.01
C ILE A 408 -9.95 19.16 11.47
N ASN A 409 -10.26 19.82 10.36
CA ASN A 409 -9.41 20.88 9.83
C ASN A 409 -9.74 22.19 10.57
N ALA A 410 -8.70 22.81 11.13
CA ALA A 410 -8.82 24.03 11.96
C ALA A 410 -9.13 25.29 11.14
N ASN A 411 -8.85 25.27 9.84
CA ASN A 411 -8.89 26.43 8.95
C ASN A 411 -10.12 26.45 8.04
N PHE A 412 -10.65 25.29 7.67
CA PHE A 412 -11.69 25.15 6.65
C PHE A 412 -12.84 24.23 7.07
N ILE A 413 -13.95 24.37 6.35
CA ILE A 413 -15.09 23.45 6.33
C ILE A 413 -15.37 23.11 4.87
N ALA A 414 -15.41 21.83 4.51
CA ALA A 414 -15.80 21.40 3.17
C ALA A 414 -17.28 21.04 3.12
N MET A 415 -17.92 21.34 2.00
CA MET A 415 -19.35 21.18 1.77
C MET A 415 -19.58 20.66 0.37
N ALA A 416 -20.46 19.68 0.22
CA ALA A 416 -21.00 19.27 -1.06
C ALA A 416 -22.41 19.88 -1.24
N GLY A 417 -22.70 20.46 -2.40
CA GLY A 417 -24.02 21.00 -2.73
C GLY A 417 -24.34 20.80 -4.21
N LEU A 418 -25.62 20.68 -4.54
CA LEU A 418 -26.04 20.53 -5.94
C LEU A 418 -25.90 21.87 -6.69
N ASP A 419 -25.40 21.85 -7.91
CA ASP A 419 -25.47 22.97 -8.84
C ASP A 419 -26.82 23.05 -9.57
N ALA A 420 -26.97 24.03 -10.46
CA ALA A 420 -28.20 24.24 -11.23
C ALA A 420 -28.60 23.04 -12.11
N ASN A 421 -27.66 22.15 -12.44
CA ASN A 421 -27.89 20.95 -13.23
C ASN A 421 -28.13 19.70 -12.35
N GLY A 422 -28.25 19.88 -11.02
CA GLY A 422 -28.42 18.78 -10.08
C GLY A 422 -27.15 17.94 -9.88
N LYS A 423 -25.98 18.45 -10.25
CA LYS A 423 -24.69 17.77 -10.03
C LYS A 423 -24.09 18.21 -8.71
N SER A 424 -23.58 17.27 -7.93
CA SER A 424 -22.93 17.57 -6.66
C SER A 424 -21.60 18.26 -6.91
N GLN A 425 -21.38 19.44 -6.33
CA GLN A 425 -20.15 20.21 -6.41
C GLN A 425 -19.57 20.42 -5.01
N ILE A 426 -18.24 20.45 -4.93
CA ILE A 426 -17.52 20.72 -3.70
C ILE A 426 -17.20 22.21 -3.59
N SER A 427 -17.43 22.76 -2.42
CA SER A 427 -16.95 24.08 -2.01
C SER A 427 -16.39 24.01 -0.60
N THR A 428 -15.49 24.91 -0.28
CA THR A 428 -14.94 25.06 1.06
C THR A 428 -15.28 26.44 1.60
N ARG A 429 -15.25 26.57 2.92
CA ARG A 429 -15.39 27.84 3.63
C ARG A 429 -14.26 27.97 4.63
N ARG A 430 -13.50 29.05 4.54
CA ARG A 430 -12.48 29.39 5.52
C ARG A 430 -13.14 29.85 6.81
N ARG A 431 -12.66 29.37 7.95
CA ARG A 431 -13.26 29.60 9.27
C ARG A 431 -12.98 31.01 9.79
N SER A 432 -11.82 31.60 9.47
CA SER A 432 -11.42 32.91 9.99
C SER A 432 -12.29 34.06 9.49
N ASP A 433 -12.71 34.03 8.23
CA ASP A 433 -13.43 35.13 7.57
C ASP A 433 -14.67 34.68 6.80
N SER A 434 -15.02 33.39 6.86
CA SER A 434 -16.15 32.82 6.13
C SER A 434 -16.06 32.91 4.60
N ALA A 435 -14.90 33.23 4.04
CA ALA A 435 -14.71 33.24 2.60
C ALA A 435 -15.01 31.86 2.01
N ARG A 436 -15.84 31.82 0.97
CA ARG A 436 -16.21 30.59 0.27
C ARG A 436 -15.37 30.44 -0.99
N PHE A 437 -14.82 29.25 -1.18
CA PHE A 437 -14.07 28.89 -2.38
C PHE A 437 -14.81 27.77 -3.11
N GLN A 438 -15.13 28.00 -4.37
CA GLN A 438 -15.67 26.95 -5.22
C GLN A 438 -14.51 26.04 -5.65
N ILE A 439 -14.60 24.75 -5.35
CA ILE A 439 -13.51 23.79 -5.64
C ILE A 439 -13.75 23.11 -6.98
N THR A 440 -14.96 22.60 -7.19
CA THR A 440 -15.31 21.90 -8.42
C THR A 440 -16.39 22.66 -9.18
N THR A 441 -16.36 22.60 -10.50
CA THR A 441 -17.42 23.10 -11.38
C THR A 441 -17.60 22.10 -12.53
N GLY A 442 -18.73 22.19 -13.24
CA GLY A 442 -18.93 21.44 -14.49
C GLY A 442 -20.01 20.36 -14.40
N LEU A 443 -19.97 19.42 -15.36
CA LEU A 443 -21.05 18.48 -15.63
C LEU A 443 -21.00 17.19 -14.78
N SER A 444 -19.93 17.03 -14.01
CA SER A 444 -19.63 15.85 -13.20
C SER A 444 -20.06 16.05 -11.75
N SER A 445 -20.38 14.96 -11.05
CA SER A 445 -20.72 14.95 -9.63
C SER A 445 -19.51 14.59 -8.79
N TYR A 446 -19.21 15.45 -7.83
CA TYR A 446 -18.14 15.29 -6.86
C TYR A 446 -18.72 15.10 -5.46
N ARG A 447 -18.27 14.08 -4.74
CA ARG A 447 -18.94 13.59 -3.52
C ARG A 447 -17.96 13.37 -2.38
N PHE A 448 -18.52 13.29 -1.17
CA PHE A 448 -17.80 12.91 0.04
C PHE A 448 -16.52 13.72 0.29
N PRO A 449 -16.60 15.07 0.36
CA PRO A 449 -15.41 15.86 0.60
C PRO A 449 -14.83 15.58 1.99
N ILE A 450 -13.50 15.41 2.05
CA ILE A 450 -12.72 15.19 3.27
C ILE A 450 -11.62 16.24 3.31
N LEU A 451 -11.57 17.10 4.35
CA LEU A 451 -10.43 18.00 4.53
C LEU A 451 -9.27 17.28 5.23
N THR A 452 -8.07 17.43 4.70
CA THR A 452 -6.82 16.97 5.30
C THR A 452 -6.25 18.02 6.25
N PRO A 453 -5.26 17.67 7.09
CA PRO A 453 -4.55 18.65 7.92
C PRO A 453 -3.77 19.70 7.12
N ASP A 454 -3.33 19.40 5.89
CA ASP A 454 -2.57 20.30 5.01
C ASP A 454 -3.45 21.17 4.09
N ASP A 455 -4.67 21.48 4.55
CA ASP A 455 -5.64 22.33 3.86
C ASP A 455 -5.94 21.89 2.42
N LYS A 456 -6.05 20.57 2.20
CA LYS A 456 -6.58 19.99 0.95
C LYS A 456 -7.96 19.40 1.18
N VAL A 457 -8.75 19.34 0.12
CA VAL A 457 -10.03 18.62 0.10
C VAL A 457 -9.93 17.45 -0.86
N LEU A 458 -10.15 16.24 -0.34
CA LEU A 458 -10.26 14.99 -1.10
C LEU A 458 -11.73 14.72 -1.39
N PHE A 459 -12.06 14.19 -2.55
CA PHE A 459 -13.44 13.89 -2.94
C PHE A 459 -13.49 12.84 -4.06
N ASP A 460 -14.59 12.13 -4.17
CA ASP A 460 -14.85 11.20 -5.28
C ASP A 460 -15.28 11.97 -6.53
N SER A 461 -14.67 11.68 -7.69
CA SER A 461 -15.07 12.19 -9.01
C SER A 461 -15.78 11.08 -9.81
N ASP A 462 -17.01 11.33 -10.27
CA ASP A 462 -17.68 10.42 -11.21
C ASP A 462 -17.15 10.54 -12.65
N ALA A 463 -16.46 11.64 -12.98
CA ALA A 463 -15.82 11.84 -14.28
C ALA A 463 -14.64 10.89 -14.47
N ASP A 464 -13.83 10.77 -13.41
CA ASP A 464 -12.57 10.03 -13.42
C ASP A 464 -12.69 8.65 -12.78
N GLY A 465 -13.81 8.39 -12.09
CA GLY A 465 -14.05 7.16 -11.34
C GLY A 465 -13.08 6.95 -10.18
N ARG A 466 -12.48 8.02 -9.64
CA ARG A 466 -11.41 7.95 -8.64
C ARG A 466 -11.49 9.08 -7.61
N MET A 467 -10.74 8.93 -6.53
CA MET A 467 -10.50 9.98 -5.55
C MET A 467 -9.61 11.08 -6.16
N MET A 468 -10.09 12.32 -6.06
CA MET A 468 -9.40 13.53 -6.47
C MET A 468 -9.12 14.40 -5.25
N TYR A 469 -8.24 15.38 -5.41
CA TYR A 469 -8.02 16.42 -4.42
C TYR A 469 -7.79 17.79 -5.05
N ALA A 470 -8.00 18.83 -4.25
CA ALA A 470 -7.66 20.20 -4.59
C ALA A 470 -7.25 20.98 -3.32
N PRO A 471 -6.53 22.12 -3.44
CA PRO A 471 -6.36 23.04 -2.32
C PRO A 471 -7.71 23.53 -1.79
N ALA A 472 -7.84 23.67 -0.47
CA ALA A 472 -9.07 24.16 0.15
C ALA A 472 -9.38 25.63 -0.18
N THR A 473 -8.48 26.35 -0.84
CA THR A 473 -8.69 27.71 -1.36
C THR A 473 -9.13 27.72 -2.83
N GLY A 474 -9.38 26.56 -3.44
CA GLY A 474 -9.60 26.42 -4.88
C GLY A 474 -8.28 26.29 -5.66
N GLY A 475 -8.38 25.95 -6.94
CA GLY A 475 -7.24 25.74 -7.82
C GLY A 475 -7.40 24.53 -8.73
N ALA A 476 -6.28 24.02 -9.25
CA ALA A 476 -6.28 22.81 -10.06
C ALA A 476 -6.68 21.58 -9.24
N ILE A 477 -7.40 20.67 -9.90
CA ILE A 477 -7.85 19.39 -9.34
C ILE A 477 -6.91 18.30 -9.86
N TRP A 478 -6.49 17.43 -8.96
CA TRP A 478 -5.53 16.35 -9.25
C TRP A 478 -5.99 15.05 -8.62
N PRO A 479 -5.52 13.88 -9.07
CA PRO A 479 -5.92 12.63 -8.47
C PRO A 479 -5.18 12.40 -7.14
N VAL A 480 -5.80 11.67 -6.21
CA VAL A 480 -5.16 11.31 -4.93
C VAL A 480 -4.03 10.31 -5.20
N ASP A 481 -4.36 9.23 -5.90
CA ASP A 481 -3.40 8.30 -6.47
C ASP A 481 -3.11 8.66 -7.93
N PRO A 482 -1.88 8.48 -8.43
CA PRO A 482 -1.58 8.76 -9.82
C PRO A 482 -2.39 7.88 -10.78
N TYR A 483 -2.53 8.35 -12.03
CA TYR A 483 -3.15 7.56 -13.10
C TYR A 483 -2.37 6.27 -13.37
N ASP A 484 -3.06 5.26 -13.91
CA ASP A 484 -2.52 3.95 -14.31
C ASP A 484 -1.68 4.02 -15.59
N ILE A 485 -0.88 5.07 -15.73
CA ILE A 485 0.06 5.32 -16.82
C ILE A 485 1.43 5.51 -16.17
N LEU A 486 2.44 4.84 -16.71
CA LEU A 486 3.84 5.07 -16.35
C LEU A 486 4.53 5.93 -17.40
N ASP A 487 5.30 6.91 -16.98
CA ASP A 487 6.25 7.64 -17.83
C ASP A 487 7.68 7.35 -17.36
N CYS A 488 8.50 6.78 -18.25
CA CYS A 488 9.90 6.43 -17.99
C CYS A 488 10.81 7.54 -18.53
N TYR A 489 11.36 8.37 -17.64
CA TYR A 489 12.27 9.48 -17.96
C TYR A 489 13.72 9.05 -17.81
N GLY A 490 14.52 9.33 -18.83
CA GLY A 490 15.96 9.06 -18.78
C GLY A 490 16.67 9.42 -20.09
N ASP A 491 17.84 8.83 -20.25
CA ASP A 491 18.75 9.05 -21.37
C ASP A 491 18.67 7.93 -22.44
N SER A 492 19.79 7.61 -23.11
CA SER A 492 19.89 6.53 -24.11
C SER A 492 19.55 5.16 -23.54
N LEU A 493 19.78 4.93 -22.25
CA LEU A 493 19.43 3.66 -21.60
C LEU A 493 17.92 3.53 -21.44
N THR A 494 17.20 4.62 -21.21
CA THR A 494 15.72 4.59 -21.25
C THR A 494 15.20 4.54 -22.67
N ALA A 495 15.83 5.26 -23.61
CA ALA A 495 15.46 5.25 -25.02
C ALA A 495 15.55 3.84 -25.63
N GLY A 496 16.47 3.02 -25.14
CA GLY A 496 16.70 1.65 -25.61
C GLY A 496 17.76 1.52 -26.68
N ALA A 497 18.76 2.40 -26.70
CA ALA A 497 19.88 2.26 -27.62
C ALA A 497 20.47 0.84 -27.49
N GLY A 498 20.76 0.17 -28.61
CA GLY A 498 21.25 -1.21 -28.62
C GLY A 498 20.19 -2.32 -28.50
N ALA A 499 18.92 -1.99 -28.23
CA ALA A 499 17.83 -2.95 -28.33
C ALA A 499 17.39 -3.13 -29.79
N ASN A 500 17.10 -4.37 -30.20
CA ASN A 500 16.66 -4.69 -31.57
C ASN A 500 15.35 -5.50 -31.55
N GLY A 501 14.40 -5.18 -32.44
CA GLY A 501 13.18 -5.96 -32.67
C GLY A 501 11.91 -5.45 -31.95
N ALA A 502 10.76 -6.05 -32.27
CA ALA A 502 9.42 -5.59 -31.86
C ALA A 502 8.65 -6.58 -30.96
N GLY A 503 9.18 -7.77 -30.66
CA GLY A 503 8.54 -8.79 -29.83
C GLY A 503 8.46 -8.46 -28.33
N ALA A 504 7.71 -9.28 -27.57
CA ALA A 504 7.43 -9.08 -26.13
C ALA A 504 8.66 -9.23 -25.18
N LYS A 505 9.81 -9.62 -25.73
CA LYS A 505 11.12 -9.68 -25.04
C LYS A 505 12.17 -8.87 -25.81
N GLN A 506 11.73 -7.89 -26.58
CA GLN A 506 12.57 -7.11 -27.48
C GLN A 506 12.28 -5.62 -27.32
N GLY A 507 13.30 -4.81 -27.55
CA GLY A 507 13.19 -3.37 -27.45
C GLY A 507 13.52 -2.83 -26.04
N PRO A 508 13.23 -1.53 -25.80
CA PRO A 508 13.64 -0.82 -24.61
C PRO A 508 12.96 -1.36 -23.35
N TYR A 509 13.56 -1.17 -22.17
CA TYR A 509 12.96 -1.66 -20.92
C TYR A 509 11.52 -1.14 -20.66
N PRO A 510 11.11 0.10 -21.03
CA PRO A 510 9.73 0.54 -20.83
C PRO A 510 8.72 -0.32 -21.62
N LYS A 511 9.11 -0.77 -22.83
CA LYS A 511 8.28 -1.70 -23.62
C LYS A 511 8.20 -3.06 -22.93
N GLN A 512 9.34 -3.64 -22.57
CA GLN A 512 9.35 -4.95 -21.90
C GLN A 512 8.66 -4.91 -20.53
N LEU A 513 8.69 -3.76 -19.85
CA LEU A 513 7.94 -3.51 -18.62
C LEU A 513 6.43 -3.45 -18.88
N ALA A 514 5.98 -2.78 -19.95
CA ALA A 514 4.57 -2.82 -20.36
C ALA A 514 4.10 -4.25 -20.60
N ASP A 515 4.90 -5.05 -21.31
CA ASP A 515 4.58 -6.44 -21.60
C ASP A 515 4.44 -7.28 -20.31
N ARG A 516 5.23 -6.99 -19.27
CA ARG A 516 5.14 -7.64 -17.94
C ARG A 516 3.96 -7.14 -17.09
N LEU A 517 3.62 -5.86 -17.16
CA LEU A 517 2.49 -5.28 -16.44
C LEU A 517 1.14 -5.62 -17.08
N GLY A 518 1.13 -5.94 -18.38
CA GLY A 518 -0.06 -6.32 -19.13
C GLY A 518 -1.13 -5.23 -19.06
N SER A 519 -2.40 -5.65 -18.96
CA SER A 519 -3.55 -4.73 -18.92
C SER A 519 -3.78 -4.05 -17.57
N VAL A 520 -2.88 -4.24 -16.59
CA VAL A 520 -3.00 -3.60 -15.27
C VAL A 520 -2.73 -2.10 -15.36
N VAL A 521 -1.89 -1.69 -16.31
CA VAL A 521 -1.62 -0.28 -16.62
C VAL A 521 -2.13 0.03 -18.02
N ALA A 522 -2.63 1.24 -18.22
CA ALA A 522 -3.12 1.70 -19.51
C ALA A 522 -1.99 1.92 -20.52
N ALA A 523 -0.81 2.37 -20.05
CA ALA A 523 0.37 2.57 -20.88
C ALA A 523 1.66 2.65 -20.05
N VAL A 524 2.78 2.28 -20.67
CA VAL A 524 4.14 2.65 -20.23
C VAL A 524 4.80 3.43 -21.37
N ASN A 525 5.01 4.72 -21.15
CA ASN A 525 5.55 5.62 -22.16
C ASN A 525 7.07 5.71 -22.01
N ASN A 526 7.79 5.49 -23.11
CA ASN A 526 9.21 5.77 -23.17
C ASN A 526 9.45 7.27 -23.36
N ARG A 527 10.10 7.92 -22.40
CA ARG A 527 10.54 9.32 -22.45
C ARG A 527 12.07 9.42 -22.45
N GLY A 528 12.79 8.37 -22.83
CA GLY A 528 14.23 8.41 -22.98
C GLY A 528 14.68 9.19 -24.22
N ILE A 529 15.75 9.98 -24.11
CA ILE A 529 16.42 10.62 -25.26
C ILE A 529 17.94 10.44 -25.13
N GLY A 530 18.59 9.97 -26.18
CA GLY A 530 20.01 9.67 -26.18
C GLY A 530 20.90 10.90 -25.92
N GLY A 531 21.92 10.74 -25.07
CA GLY A 531 22.92 11.78 -24.79
C GLY A 531 22.49 12.88 -23.81
N GLN A 532 21.23 12.90 -23.35
CA GLN A 532 20.77 13.88 -22.37
C GLN A 532 21.36 13.64 -20.98
N ILE A 533 21.72 14.70 -20.27
CA ILE A 533 22.12 14.68 -18.86
C ILE A 533 20.89 14.91 -17.98
N SER A 534 21.03 14.70 -16.67
CA SER A 534 19.96 14.90 -15.68
C SER A 534 19.26 16.27 -15.82
N ALA A 535 20.01 17.33 -16.11
CA ALA A 535 19.51 18.69 -16.28
C ALA A 535 18.57 18.85 -17.50
N ASP A 536 18.87 18.21 -18.63
CA ASP A 536 17.97 18.25 -19.80
C ASP A 536 16.71 17.43 -19.51
N ILE A 537 16.86 16.27 -18.86
CA ILE A 537 15.76 15.34 -18.59
C ILE A 537 14.75 15.99 -17.63
N VAL A 538 15.21 16.63 -16.55
CA VAL A 538 14.32 17.36 -15.61
C VAL A 538 13.68 18.57 -16.26
N ALA A 539 14.36 19.28 -17.16
CA ALA A 539 13.79 20.40 -17.88
C ALA A 539 12.70 19.95 -18.86
N ARG A 540 12.92 18.82 -19.52
CA ARG A 540 11.95 18.17 -20.41
C ARG A 540 10.76 17.61 -19.62
N GLN A 541 10.99 17.04 -18.44
CA GLN A 541 9.93 16.61 -17.53
C GLN A 541 9.12 17.80 -16.99
N GLY A 542 9.78 18.93 -16.75
CA GLY A 542 9.18 20.19 -16.33
C GLY A 542 9.48 20.59 -14.89
N GLY A 543 10.21 19.77 -14.11
CA GLY A 543 10.62 20.08 -12.75
C GLY A 543 11.57 21.28 -12.64
N THR A 544 12.42 21.49 -13.66
CA THR A 544 13.28 22.66 -13.79
C THR A 544 13.23 23.14 -15.24
N PRO A 545 12.15 23.84 -15.66
CA PRO A 545 11.94 24.20 -17.06
C PRO A 545 13.14 24.90 -17.69
N ALA A 546 13.40 24.62 -18.97
CA ALA A 546 14.42 25.37 -19.71
C ALA A 546 14.01 26.83 -19.83
N LEU A 547 14.96 27.73 -19.60
CA LEU A 547 14.77 29.17 -19.76
C LEU A 547 15.14 29.53 -21.19
N ILE A 548 14.24 30.19 -21.90
CA ILE A 548 14.37 30.53 -23.32
C ILE A 548 14.33 32.05 -23.49
N SER A 549 15.22 32.57 -24.32
CA SER A 549 15.15 33.94 -24.85
C SER A 549 14.91 33.91 -26.35
N VAL A 550 14.08 34.81 -26.85
CA VAL A 550 13.73 34.90 -28.28
C VAL A 550 14.15 36.25 -28.84
N THR A 551 14.29 36.34 -30.16
CA THR A 551 14.58 37.62 -30.85
C THR A 551 13.59 38.71 -30.41
N ASP A 552 14.14 39.89 -30.13
CA ASP A 552 13.41 41.09 -29.67
C ASP A 552 12.55 40.91 -28.40
N ASN A 553 12.73 39.81 -27.65
CA ASN A 553 11.89 39.45 -26.51
C ASN A 553 10.38 39.47 -26.85
N LEU A 554 10.02 39.05 -28.06
CA LEU A 554 8.65 39.14 -28.57
C LEU A 554 8.28 37.89 -29.37
N ILE A 555 7.17 37.24 -28.99
CA ILE A 555 6.54 36.21 -29.83
C ILE A 555 5.63 36.94 -30.84
N PRO A 556 5.86 36.82 -32.16
CA PRO A 556 5.12 37.55 -33.18
C PRO A 556 3.65 37.12 -33.24
N ALA A 557 2.83 37.95 -33.87
CA ALA A 557 1.40 37.69 -34.07
C ALA A 557 1.14 36.33 -34.78
N SER A 558 2.01 35.97 -35.72
CA SER A 558 1.99 34.68 -36.44
C SER A 558 3.42 34.29 -36.83
N GLY A 559 3.61 33.03 -37.23
CA GLY A 559 4.92 32.50 -37.63
C GLY A 559 5.80 32.09 -36.44
N GLY A 560 7.06 31.73 -36.76
CA GLY A 560 8.08 31.35 -35.78
C GLY A 560 8.95 32.54 -35.36
N VAL A 561 9.50 32.46 -34.16
CA VAL A 561 10.54 33.37 -33.66
C VAL A 561 11.80 32.57 -33.34
N VAL A 562 12.95 33.11 -33.72
CA VAL A 562 14.25 32.50 -33.42
C VAL A 562 14.53 32.58 -31.93
N VAL A 563 14.98 31.47 -31.36
CA VAL A 563 15.51 31.42 -29.99
C VAL A 563 16.95 31.86 -30.02
N THR A 564 17.28 32.91 -29.25
CA THR A 564 18.61 33.51 -29.19
C THR A 564 19.47 32.91 -28.08
N SER A 565 18.86 32.35 -27.04
CA SER A 565 19.55 31.59 -25.99
C SER A 565 18.61 30.63 -25.27
N TYR A 566 19.17 29.55 -24.71
CA TYR A 566 18.47 28.60 -23.86
C TYR A 566 19.38 28.05 -22.77
N SER A 567 18.81 27.73 -21.60
CA SER A 567 19.58 27.18 -20.47
C SER A 567 19.81 25.67 -20.53
N GLN A 568 18.98 24.93 -21.28
CA GLN A 568 19.07 23.47 -21.45
C GLN A 568 18.71 23.06 -22.87
N ASP A 569 19.41 22.06 -23.42
CA ASP A 569 19.24 21.57 -24.80
C ASP A 569 18.16 20.48 -24.83
N LEU A 570 16.89 20.92 -24.75
CA LEU A 570 15.70 20.05 -24.65
C LEU A 570 15.55 19.03 -25.80
N LEU A 571 16.07 19.37 -26.98
CA LEU A 571 15.98 18.58 -28.21
C LEU A 571 17.26 17.82 -28.55
N TYR A 572 18.31 17.92 -27.72
CA TYR A 572 19.56 17.20 -27.95
C TYR A 572 19.32 15.69 -27.98
N ASN A 573 19.73 15.05 -29.08
CA ASN A 573 19.74 13.60 -29.21
C ASN A 573 21.00 13.15 -29.93
N SER A 574 21.91 12.49 -29.21
CA SER A 574 23.20 12.05 -29.77
C SER A 574 23.09 10.94 -30.83
N GLY A 575 21.95 10.23 -30.90
CA GLY A 575 21.73 9.12 -31.82
C GLY A 575 20.93 9.47 -33.08
N ILE A 576 20.44 10.71 -33.21
CA ILE A 576 19.62 11.15 -34.35
C ILE A 576 20.15 12.49 -34.85
N SER A 577 20.49 12.54 -36.14
CA SER A 577 20.70 13.79 -36.87
C SER A 577 19.37 14.25 -37.51
N GLY A 578 19.09 15.56 -37.47
CA GLY A 578 17.92 16.15 -38.12
C GLY A 578 17.01 16.95 -37.19
N SER A 579 15.85 17.36 -37.71
CA SER A 579 14.90 18.21 -36.99
C SER A 579 14.17 17.42 -35.90
N ALA A 580 14.16 17.97 -34.69
CA ALA A 580 13.36 17.51 -33.55
C ALA A 580 12.38 18.62 -33.14
N THR A 581 11.26 18.22 -32.56
CA THR A 581 10.24 19.15 -32.10
C THR A 581 9.73 18.78 -30.71
N LEU A 582 9.28 19.79 -29.98
CA LEU A 582 8.68 19.64 -28.66
C LEU A 582 7.56 20.66 -28.50
N THR A 583 6.33 20.18 -28.27
CA THR A 583 5.20 21.07 -27.98
C THR A 583 5.25 21.54 -26.53
N GLY A 584 4.83 22.78 -26.31
CA GLY A 584 4.83 23.40 -25.00
C GLY A 584 4.31 24.83 -25.02
N THR A 585 4.48 25.51 -23.89
CA THR A 585 4.03 26.89 -23.70
C THR A 585 5.22 27.78 -23.36
N LEU A 586 5.33 28.93 -24.04
CA LEU A 586 6.32 29.98 -23.79
C LEU A 586 5.59 31.31 -23.58
N ALA A 587 5.86 32.01 -22.48
CA ALA A 587 5.17 33.27 -22.13
C ALA A 587 3.63 33.20 -22.18
N GLY A 588 3.06 32.04 -21.81
CA GLY A 588 1.61 31.79 -21.89
C GLY A 588 1.07 31.52 -23.30
N VAL A 589 1.94 31.46 -24.33
CA VAL A 589 1.58 31.14 -25.71
C VAL A 589 1.85 29.65 -25.97
N PRO A 590 0.84 28.84 -26.30
CA PRO A 590 1.06 27.47 -26.76
C PRO A 590 1.76 27.46 -28.13
N GLY A 591 2.72 26.55 -28.31
CA GLY A 591 3.49 26.45 -29.54
C GLY A 591 4.38 25.20 -29.59
N THR A 592 5.27 25.19 -30.57
CA THR A 592 6.23 24.13 -30.82
C THR A 592 7.62 24.72 -30.87
N LEU A 593 8.51 24.20 -30.02
CA LEU A 593 9.95 24.40 -30.12
C LEU A 593 10.49 23.43 -31.16
N SER A 594 11.14 23.93 -32.20
CA SER A 594 11.75 23.12 -33.27
C SER A 594 13.23 23.44 -33.37
N GLY A 595 14.06 22.44 -33.61
CA GLY A 595 15.50 22.64 -33.76
C GLY A 595 16.15 21.48 -34.49
N ASN A 596 17.28 21.76 -35.14
CA ASN A 596 18.11 20.70 -35.69
C ASN A 596 18.95 20.13 -34.54
N SER A 597 18.82 18.83 -34.28
CA SER A 597 19.82 18.08 -33.53
C SER A 597 21.12 18.12 -34.35
N VAL A 598 22.02 19.00 -33.94
CA VAL A 598 23.37 19.10 -34.51
C VAL A 598 24.33 18.25 -33.69
N SER A 599 25.39 17.78 -34.33
CA SER A 599 26.48 17.07 -33.65
C SER A 599 27.13 18.01 -32.62
N GLY A 600 26.79 17.82 -31.34
CA GLY A 600 27.32 18.60 -30.22
C GLY A 600 26.22 19.17 -29.34
N ARG A 601 26.34 18.93 -28.03
CA ARG A 601 25.46 19.51 -27.01
C ARG A 601 25.56 21.04 -27.03
N ASN A 602 24.43 21.73 -26.89
CA ASN A 602 24.30 23.19 -26.90
C ASN A 602 24.64 23.86 -28.24
N ALA A 603 24.67 23.11 -29.34
CA ALA A 603 24.88 23.65 -30.68
C ALA A 603 23.56 23.93 -31.43
N SER A 604 22.43 23.44 -30.91
CA SER A 604 21.14 23.52 -31.57
C SER A 604 20.67 24.96 -31.74
N THR A 605 20.20 25.32 -32.93
CA THR A 605 19.43 26.55 -33.16
C THR A 605 17.96 26.22 -33.05
N TYR A 606 17.24 26.89 -32.15
CA TYR A 606 15.82 26.65 -31.94
C TYR A 606 14.97 27.76 -32.58
N THR A 607 13.76 27.39 -33.00
CA THR A 607 12.68 28.30 -33.37
C THR A 607 11.45 27.91 -32.55
N PHE A 608 10.81 28.89 -31.93
CA PHE A 608 9.51 28.70 -31.30
C PHE A 608 8.41 29.20 -32.23
N THR A 609 7.46 28.33 -32.57
CA THR A 609 6.32 28.68 -33.43
C THR A 609 5.03 28.49 -32.65
N ARG A 610 4.24 29.55 -32.50
CA ARG A 610 2.94 29.47 -31.82
C ARG A 610 1.94 28.58 -32.58
N SER A 611 1.09 27.87 -31.86
CA SER A 611 0.12 26.92 -32.43
C SER A 611 -1.04 27.60 -33.17
N SER A 612 -1.33 28.86 -32.88
CA SER A 612 -2.39 29.63 -33.54
C SER A 612 -2.02 31.11 -33.64
N PRO A 613 -2.35 31.81 -34.73
CA PRO A 613 -2.18 33.26 -34.84
C PRO A 613 -2.95 34.03 -33.76
N GLY A 614 -2.43 35.20 -33.38
CA GLY A 614 -3.03 36.07 -32.37
C GLY A 614 -2.28 37.40 -32.25
N ALA A 615 -2.50 38.14 -31.17
CA ALA A 615 -1.69 39.34 -30.89
C ALA A 615 -0.23 38.97 -30.61
N ALA A 616 0.72 39.85 -30.93
CA ALA A 616 2.11 39.67 -30.50
C ALA A 616 2.18 39.68 -28.97
N VAL A 617 3.01 38.82 -28.39
CA VAL A 617 3.09 38.63 -26.92
C VAL A 617 4.52 38.90 -26.45
N PRO A 618 4.72 39.82 -25.48
CA PRO A 618 6.01 40.02 -24.84
C PRO A 618 6.52 38.70 -24.23
N CYS A 619 7.77 38.37 -24.52
CA CYS A 619 8.47 37.19 -24.02
C CYS A 619 9.82 37.66 -23.47
N PRO A 620 9.88 38.13 -22.21
CA PRO A 620 11.13 38.55 -21.58
C PRO A 620 12.23 37.49 -21.70
N ALA A 621 13.49 37.91 -21.70
CA ALA A 621 14.62 36.99 -21.68
C ALA A 621 14.52 35.99 -20.52
N ASN A 622 15.01 34.77 -20.72
CA ASN A 622 14.94 33.66 -19.75
C ASN A 622 13.51 33.28 -19.34
N THR A 623 12.53 33.38 -20.23
CA THR A 623 11.16 32.91 -19.98
C THR A 623 11.14 31.38 -19.96
N PRO A 624 10.52 30.73 -18.96
CA PRO A 624 10.45 29.27 -18.89
C PRO A 624 9.59 28.71 -20.04
N PHE A 625 10.13 27.70 -20.74
CA PHE A 625 9.37 26.87 -21.67
C PHE A 625 8.80 25.66 -20.93
N ILE A 626 7.48 25.50 -20.95
CA ILE A 626 6.77 24.43 -20.24
C ILE A 626 6.34 23.36 -21.23
N PRO A 627 6.97 22.15 -21.25
CA PRO A 627 6.62 21.13 -22.23
C PRO A 627 5.26 20.47 -21.92
N ASP A 628 4.41 20.27 -22.94
CA ASP A 628 3.02 19.81 -22.75
C ASP A 628 2.95 18.41 -22.15
N PHE A 629 3.78 17.47 -22.64
CA PHE A 629 3.79 16.11 -22.10
C PHE A 629 4.35 16.08 -20.66
N GLY A 630 5.21 17.04 -20.28
CA GLY A 630 5.65 17.22 -18.90
C GLY A 630 4.48 17.61 -18.01
N VAL A 631 3.63 18.53 -18.45
CA VAL A 631 2.38 18.88 -17.74
C VAL A 631 1.45 17.67 -17.63
N ALA A 632 1.28 16.91 -18.72
CA ALA A 632 0.41 15.74 -18.75
C ALA A 632 0.91 14.58 -17.87
N SER A 633 2.21 14.51 -17.57
CA SER A 633 2.82 13.43 -16.78
C SER A 633 2.85 13.67 -15.28
N ARG A 634 2.63 14.91 -14.81
CA ARG A 634 2.62 15.25 -13.37
C ARG A 634 1.72 14.35 -12.50
N PRO A 635 0.51 13.95 -12.94
CA PRO A 635 -0.36 13.10 -12.14
C PRO A 635 -0.18 11.59 -12.41
N ARG A 636 0.94 11.16 -13.00
CA ARG A 636 1.19 9.76 -13.41
C ARG A 636 2.32 9.14 -12.59
N VAL A 637 2.45 7.81 -12.67
CA VAL A 637 3.59 7.11 -12.08
C VAL A 637 4.84 7.42 -12.92
N GLN A 638 5.97 7.73 -12.27
CA GLN A 638 7.20 8.04 -13.01
C GLN A 638 8.37 7.13 -12.61
N ILE A 639 9.13 6.67 -13.61
CA ILE A 639 10.41 6.00 -13.39
C ILE A 639 11.51 6.93 -13.88
N TYR A 640 12.46 7.24 -13.02
CA TYR A 640 13.60 8.10 -13.34
C TYR A 640 14.87 7.27 -13.47
N GLN A 641 15.56 7.37 -14.58
CA GLN A 641 16.89 6.77 -14.80
C GLN A 641 17.83 7.87 -15.29
N TYR A 642 18.51 8.53 -14.35
CA TYR A 642 19.37 9.69 -14.61
C TYR A 642 20.84 9.30 -14.44
N GLY A 643 21.76 10.12 -14.95
CA GLY A 643 23.16 10.11 -14.54
C GLY A 643 24.16 9.53 -15.54
N ARG A 644 23.76 8.76 -16.57
CA ARG A 644 24.77 8.10 -17.41
C ARG A 644 25.65 9.10 -18.17
N ASN A 645 25.05 10.18 -18.63
CA ASN A 645 25.76 11.22 -19.37
C ASN A 645 26.32 12.33 -18.47
N ASP A 646 25.96 12.35 -17.19
CA ASP A 646 26.44 13.32 -16.20
C ASP A 646 27.85 12.96 -15.69
N GLY A 647 28.16 11.65 -15.64
CA GLY A 647 29.35 11.11 -14.99
C GLY A 647 29.13 10.82 -13.50
N THR A 648 30.19 10.39 -12.81
CA THR A 648 30.10 9.87 -11.42
C THR A 648 30.91 10.66 -10.39
N ASN A 649 31.37 11.87 -10.73
CA ASN A 649 32.06 12.73 -9.75
C ASN A 649 31.05 13.39 -8.77
N ALA A 650 31.56 14.03 -7.72
CA ALA A 650 30.72 14.64 -6.69
C ALA A 650 29.77 15.72 -7.24
N THR A 651 30.25 16.55 -8.18
CA THR A 651 29.45 17.60 -8.83
C THR A 651 28.32 17.01 -9.66
N ALA A 652 28.60 15.97 -10.46
CA ALA A 652 27.61 15.24 -11.24
C ALA A 652 26.56 14.57 -10.33
N THR A 653 27.00 13.94 -9.25
CA THR A 653 26.11 13.32 -8.25
C THR A 653 25.15 14.35 -7.66
N ALA A 654 25.64 15.53 -7.27
CA ALA A 654 24.80 16.61 -6.76
C ALA A 654 23.79 17.12 -7.82
N ALA A 655 24.22 17.26 -9.07
CA ALA A 655 23.33 17.66 -10.17
C ALA A 655 22.20 16.63 -10.40
N ILE A 656 22.54 15.34 -10.39
CA ILE A 656 21.57 14.23 -10.52
C ILE A 656 20.54 14.29 -9.38
N LEU A 657 20.99 14.42 -8.13
CA LEU A 657 20.09 14.48 -6.97
C LEU A 657 19.16 15.70 -7.03
N ASN A 658 19.68 16.87 -7.39
CA ASN A 658 18.87 18.09 -7.55
C ASN A 658 17.81 17.93 -8.65
N ALA A 659 18.20 17.35 -9.79
CA ALA A 659 17.30 17.09 -10.90
C ALA A 659 16.20 16.07 -10.53
N LEU A 660 16.54 15.01 -9.80
CA LEU A 660 15.58 14.02 -9.31
C LEU A 660 14.62 14.64 -8.29
N ALA A 661 15.13 15.41 -7.32
CA ALA A 661 14.30 16.10 -6.33
C ALA A 661 13.30 17.06 -7.00
N ALA A 662 13.73 17.84 -7.98
CA ALA A 662 12.86 18.72 -8.76
C ALA A 662 11.83 17.93 -9.59
N SER A 663 12.22 16.80 -10.19
CA SER A 663 11.30 15.93 -10.95
C SER A 663 10.19 15.34 -10.05
N VAL A 664 10.57 14.89 -8.84
CA VAL A 664 9.62 14.37 -7.83
C VAL A 664 8.69 15.48 -7.34
N ALA A 665 9.23 16.66 -7.03
CA ALA A 665 8.43 17.80 -6.56
C ALA A 665 7.43 18.33 -7.61
N TYR A 666 7.67 18.03 -8.88
CA TYR A 666 6.79 18.41 -9.99
C TYR A 666 5.56 17.51 -10.14
N GLN A 667 5.54 16.34 -9.48
CA GLN A 667 4.36 15.47 -9.49
C GLN A 667 3.19 16.11 -8.75
N THR A 668 1.98 15.87 -9.22
CA THR A 668 0.75 16.48 -8.69
C THR A 668 -0.23 15.49 -8.08
N ALA A 669 0.06 14.18 -8.09
CA ALA A 669 -0.75 13.25 -7.30
C ALA A 669 -0.55 13.52 -5.81
N TYR A 670 -1.61 13.40 -4.99
CA TYR A 670 -1.49 13.62 -3.54
C TYR A 670 -0.50 12.63 -2.90
N GLN A 671 -0.53 11.38 -3.38
CA GLN A 671 0.44 10.34 -3.04
C GLN A 671 1.28 10.02 -4.28
N PRO A 672 2.37 10.77 -4.54
CA PRO A 672 3.20 10.55 -5.71
C PRO A 672 3.80 9.13 -5.71
N ARG A 673 3.77 8.48 -6.88
CA ARG A 673 4.39 7.17 -7.07
C ARG A 673 5.51 7.28 -8.08
N PHE A 674 6.72 7.01 -7.63
CA PHE A 674 7.88 7.00 -8.49
C PHE A 674 8.90 5.94 -8.07
N LEU A 675 9.78 5.58 -8.99
CA LEU A 675 11.00 4.80 -8.76
C LEU A 675 12.21 5.56 -9.31
N VAL A 676 13.37 5.37 -8.68
CA VAL A 676 14.66 5.90 -9.12
C VAL A 676 15.57 4.74 -9.46
N GLY A 677 15.95 4.59 -10.72
CA GLY A 677 16.98 3.66 -11.15
C GLY A 677 18.37 4.22 -10.86
N GLY A 678 19.31 3.33 -10.56
CA GLY A 678 20.74 3.65 -10.61
C GLY A 678 21.24 3.96 -12.03
N THR A 679 22.55 4.10 -12.14
CA THR A 679 23.25 4.29 -13.42
C THR A 679 24.17 3.09 -13.65
N ILE A 680 24.19 2.55 -14.87
CA ILE A 680 25.02 1.38 -15.18
C ILE A 680 26.45 1.79 -15.54
N ALA A 681 27.43 1.06 -15.03
CA ALA A 681 28.80 1.08 -15.54
C ALA A 681 28.89 0.30 -16.86
N THR A 682 29.68 0.82 -17.79
CA THR A 682 30.19 0.07 -18.95
C THR A 682 31.28 -0.88 -18.49
N VAL A 683 31.42 -2.04 -19.14
CA VAL A 683 32.54 -2.94 -18.86
C VAL A 683 33.86 -2.20 -19.10
N GLY A 684 34.74 -2.21 -18.09
CA GLY A 684 36.03 -1.49 -18.11
C GLY A 684 36.01 -0.10 -17.49
N GLU A 685 34.84 0.48 -17.19
CA GLU A 685 34.75 1.71 -16.37
C GLU A 685 34.94 1.40 -14.88
N ALA A 686 35.59 2.29 -14.13
CA ALA A 686 35.80 2.10 -12.71
C ALA A 686 34.46 2.05 -11.92
N LEU A 687 34.11 0.86 -11.41
CA LEU A 687 32.87 0.61 -10.67
C LEU A 687 32.70 1.52 -9.44
N ALA A 688 33.79 1.94 -8.81
CA ALA A 688 33.75 2.70 -7.56
C ALA A 688 32.87 3.96 -7.66
N GLY A 689 32.95 4.70 -8.77
CA GLY A 689 32.13 5.90 -8.99
C GLY A 689 30.64 5.59 -9.12
N PHE A 690 30.30 4.55 -9.89
CA PHE A 690 28.91 4.10 -10.06
C PHE A 690 28.33 3.51 -8.77
N ASN A 691 29.13 2.77 -8.00
CA ASN A 691 28.73 2.24 -6.70
C ASN A 691 28.49 3.37 -5.68
N THR A 692 29.33 4.40 -5.68
CA THR A 692 29.13 5.59 -4.82
C THR A 692 27.81 6.30 -5.18
N LEU A 693 27.54 6.50 -6.47
CA LEU A 693 26.27 7.08 -6.94
C LEU A 693 25.08 6.19 -6.56
N ARG A 694 25.18 4.86 -6.79
CA ARG A 694 24.17 3.87 -6.38
C ARG A 694 23.85 4.00 -4.89
N ASP A 695 24.86 3.98 -4.03
CA ASP A 695 24.68 4.02 -2.57
C ASP A 695 24.04 5.34 -2.13
N THR A 696 24.44 6.45 -2.77
CA THR A 696 23.85 7.77 -2.54
C THR A 696 22.38 7.82 -2.94
N LEU A 697 22.02 7.26 -4.11
CA LEU A 697 20.63 7.20 -4.57
C LEU A 697 19.79 6.28 -3.68
N ALA A 698 20.33 5.13 -3.28
CA ALA A 698 19.66 4.18 -2.39
C ALA A 698 19.37 4.80 -1.01
N ALA A 699 20.33 5.54 -0.46
CA ALA A 699 20.17 6.25 0.81
C ALA A 699 19.18 7.42 0.70
N THR A 700 19.17 8.14 -0.43
CA THR A 700 18.29 9.30 -0.62
C THR A 700 16.84 8.89 -0.88
N TYR A 701 16.64 7.77 -1.59
CA TYR A 701 15.32 7.28 -2.00
C TYR A 701 15.04 5.88 -1.44
N PRO A 702 15.02 5.69 -0.10
CA PRO A 702 14.88 4.38 0.51
C PRO A 702 13.56 3.72 0.11
N GLY A 703 13.66 2.46 -0.32
CA GLY A 703 12.54 1.70 -0.86
C GLY A 703 11.98 2.23 -2.19
N ARG A 704 12.46 3.34 -2.74
CA ARG A 704 12.09 3.87 -4.06
C ARG A 704 13.20 3.68 -5.09
N PHE A 705 14.40 3.39 -4.62
CA PHE A 705 15.55 3.04 -5.43
C PHE A 705 15.46 1.62 -6.00
N VAL A 706 15.87 1.45 -7.26
CA VAL A 706 16.01 0.17 -7.95
C VAL A 706 17.46 0.07 -8.43
N ASP A 707 18.19 -0.90 -7.89
CA ASP A 707 19.58 -1.13 -8.30
C ASP A 707 19.62 -1.81 -9.66
N ILE A 708 19.85 -1.01 -10.71
CA ILE A 708 20.05 -1.49 -12.07
C ILE A 708 21.53 -1.64 -12.44
N ASN A 709 22.47 -1.28 -11.55
CA ASN A 709 23.91 -1.41 -11.80
C ASN A 709 24.45 -2.77 -11.36
N ALA A 710 23.84 -3.38 -10.34
CA ALA A 710 24.24 -4.69 -9.84
C ALA A 710 24.26 -5.76 -10.94
N ALA A 711 25.31 -6.60 -10.92
CA ALA A 711 25.36 -7.82 -11.71
C ALA A 711 24.06 -8.64 -11.56
N PRO A 712 23.56 -9.29 -12.63
CA PRO A 712 22.36 -10.10 -12.55
C PRO A 712 22.57 -11.32 -11.67
N THR A 713 21.55 -11.70 -10.90
CA THR A 713 21.55 -12.95 -10.15
C THR A 713 21.36 -14.14 -11.09
N ALA A 714 21.72 -15.35 -10.65
CA ALA A 714 21.44 -16.58 -11.40
C ALA A 714 19.95 -16.74 -11.72
N GLU A 715 19.08 -16.37 -10.78
CA GLU A 715 17.63 -16.40 -10.94
C GLU A 715 17.15 -15.38 -12.00
N GLU A 716 17.68 -14.16 -12.00
CA GLU A 716 17.34 -13.15 -13.01
C GLU A 716 17.77 -13.61 -14.41
N MET A 717 18.98 -14.17 -14.53
CA MET A 717 19.47 -14.72 -15.80
C MET A 717 18.58 -15.86 -16.30
N PHE A 718 18.24 -16.81 -15.41
CA PHE A 718 17.35 -17.92 -15.72
C PHE A 718 15.96 -17.43 -16.16
N THR A 719 15.36 -16.49 -15.42
CA THR A 719 14.05 -15.89 -15.74
C THR A 719 14.04 -15.22 -17.11
N LEU A 720 15.18 -14.66 -17.54
CA LEU A 720 15.33 -14.03 -18.85
C LEU A 720 15.69 -15.03 -19.95
N GLY A 721 16.10 -16.25 -19.60
CA GLY A 721 16.64 -17.23 -20.54
C GLY A 721 18.04 -16.86 -21.04
N PHE A 722 18.81 -16.09 -20.27
CA PHE A 722 20.18 -15.75 -20.57
C PHE A 722 21.12 -16.85 -20.05
N VAL A 723 22.01 -17.34 -20.93
CA VAL A 723 23.06 -18.30 -20.58
C VAL A 723 24.41 -17.59 -20.73
N PRO A 724 25.19 -17.43 -19.63
CA PRO A 724 26.53 -16.85 -19.70
C PRO A 724 27.42 -17.56 -20.72
N ASP A 725 28.27 -16.78 -21.39
CA ASP A 725 29.27 -17.21 -22.37
C ASP A 725 28.70 -17.87 -23.64
N SER A 726 27.39 -17.78 -23.86
CA SER A 726 26.72 -18.31 -25.05
C SER A 726 27.19 -17.69 -26.37
N TYR A 727 27.84 -16.53 -26.32
CA TYR A 727 28.38 -15.82 -27.49
C TYR A 727 29.90 -15.97 -27.65
N GLY A 728 30.59 -16.69 -26.75
CA GLY A 728 32.05 -16.81 -26.74
C GLY A 728 32.77 -15.54 -26.26
N ALA A 729 34.03 -15.38 -26.65
CA ALA A 729 34.83 -14.21 -26.29
C ALA A 729 34.39 -12.95 -27.06
N TYR A 730 34.23 -11.84 -26.34
CA TYR A 730 33.75 -10.58 -26.91
C TYR A 730 34.89 -9.71 -27.46
N SER A 731 34.56 -8.71 -28.30
CA SER A 731 35.56 -7.80 -28.89
C SER A 731 36.30 -6.93 -27.86
N ASN A 732 35.82 -6.84 -26.62
CA ASN A 732 36.54 -6.24 -25.50
C ASN A 732 37.51 -7.21 -24.79
N GLY A 733 37.67 -8.44 -25.30
CA GLY A 733 38.55 -9.48 -24.76
C GLY A 733 38.05 -10.14 -23.47
N ARG A 734 36.81 -9.88 -23.05
CA ARG A 734 36.22 -10.39 -21.80
C ARG A 734 35.19 -11.49 -22.06
N THR A 735 34.82 -12.18 -21.00
CA THR A 735 33.77 -13.22 -20.93
C THR A 735 32.68 -12.79 -19.94
N ASP A 736 31.49 -13.37 -20.03
CA ASP A 736 30.40 -13.08 -19.09
C ASP A 736 30.77 -13.49 -17.67
N ALA A 737 31.46 -14.62 -17.50
CA ALA A 737 31.97 -15.06 -16.20
C ALA A 737 32.92 -14.05 -15.56
N GLN A 738 33.84 -13.46 -16.34
CA GLN A 738 34.75 -12.41 -15.85
C GLN A 738 34.02 -11.12 -15.47
N ASP A 739 32.97 -10.76 -16.19
CA ASP A 739 32.14 -9.60 -15.90
C ASP A 739 31.32 -9.79 -14.62
N LEU A 740 30.68 -10.94 -14.46
CA LEU A 740 29.96 -11.31 -13.24
C LEU A 740 30.87 -11.31 -12.02
N ALA A 741 32.06 -11.91 -12.13
CA ALA A 741 33.05 -11.93 -11.05
C ALA A 741 33.54 -10.52 -10.68
N ALA A 742 33.57 -9.60 -11.64
CA ALA A 742 33.95 -8.21 -11.42
C ALA A 742 32.76 -7.30 -11.06
N GLY A 743 31.54 -7.84 -10.93
CA GLY A 743 30.34 -7.11 -10.51
C GLY A 743 29.64 -6.30 -11.60
N TYR A 744 29.95 -6.53 -12.88
CA TYR A 744 29.29 -5.86 -14.01
C TYR A 744 28.05 -6.62 -14.47
N ILE A 745 27.13 -5.91 -15.13
CA ILE A 745 26.23 -6.54 -16.10
C ILE A 745 27.10 -7.15 -17.23
N PRO A 746 26.93 -8.45 -17.55
CA PRO A 746 27.79 -9.17 -18.49
C PRO A 746 27.81 -8.58 -19.90
N SER A 747 28.94 -8.68 -20.58
CA SER A 747 29.12 -8.28 -21.98
C SER A 747 28.06 -8.89 -22.91
N GLY A 748 27.64 -10.14 -22.68
CA GLY A 748 26.58 -10.83 -23.41
C GLY A 748 25.18 -10.23 -23.27
N MET A 749 24.95 -9.39 -22.27
CA MET A 749 23.71 -8.60 -22.12
C MET A 749 23.80 -7.21 -22.76
N ARG A 750 24.92 -6.90 -23.44
CA ARG A 750 25.21 -5.60 -24.05
C ARG A 750 25.13 -5.66 -25.56
N ASN A 751 24.99 -4.50 -26.19
CA ASN A 751 24.82 -4.37 -27.64
C ASN A 751 26.04 -4.89 -28.42
N GLY A 752 27.24 -4.59 -27.92
CA GLY A 752 28.53 -4.97 -28.51
C GLY A 752 28.71 -6.48 -28.67
N ALA A 753 28.10 -7.30 -27.80
CA ALA A 753 28.11 -8.76 -27.93
C ALA A 753 27.33 -9.24 -29.16
N THR A 754 26.18 -8.63 -29.46
CA THR A 754 25.31 -9.08 -30.54
C THR A 754 25.69 -8.52 -31.92
N THR A 755 26.36 -7.36 -31.96
CA THR A 755 26.63 -6.64 -33.22
C THR A 755 28.12 -6.59 -33.58
N GLY A 756 29.02 -6.90 -32.64
CA GLY A 756 30.46 -6.73 -32.83
C GLY A 756 30.92 -5.27 -32.94
N ASN A 757 30.02 -4.30 -32.74
CA ASN A 757 30.29 -2.87 -32.98
C ASN A 757 31.12 -2.18 -31.87
N GLY A 758 31.46 -2.90 -30.79
CA GLY A 758 32.20 -2.36 -29.64
C GLY A 758 31.38 -1.53 -28.65
N ASP A 759 30.07 -1.40 -28.83
CA ASP A 759 29.18 -0.68 -27.92
C ASP A 759 28.83 -1.53 -26.69
N PHE A 760 29.69 -1.48 -25.68
CA PHE A 760 29.45 -2.13 -24.39
C PHE A 760 28.80 -1.18 -23.36
N LEU A 761 28.47 0.05 -23.75
CA LEU A 761 27.67 0.91 -22.88
C LEU A 761 26.22 0.42 -22.91
N HIS A 762 25.65 0.34 -24.10
CA HIS A 762 24.23 0.08 -24.23
C HIS A 762 23.88 -1.40 -24.12
N LEU A 763 22.63 -1.66 -23.77
CA LEU A 763 22.14 -2.99 -23.48
C LEU A 763 21.49 -3.59 -24.73
N ASN A 764 21.56 -4.92 -24.85
CA ASN A 764 20.73 -5.62 -25.83
C ASN A 764 19.37 -5.99 -25.19
N ASN A 765 18.59 -6.83 -25.86
CA ASN A 765 17.27 -7.24 -25.37
C ASN A 765 17.31 -7.94 -24.00
N PHE A 766 18.34 -8.73 -23.70
CA PHE A 766 18.48 -9.38 -22.39
C PHE A 766 18.79 -8.36 -21.30
N GLY A 767 19.73 -7.43 -21.56
CA GLY A 767 20.04 -6.37 -20.60
C GLY A 767 18.84 -5.47 -20.32
N TYR A 768 18.06 -5.07 -21.34
CA TYR A 768 16.83 -4.32 -21.10
C TYR A 768 15.73 -5.16 -20.44
N GLY A 769 15.70 -6.46 -20.68
CA GLY A 769 14.82 -7.39 -19.99
C GLY A 769 15.12 -7.48 -18.49
N LEU A 770 16.40 -7.39 -18.10
CA LEU A 770 16.83 -7.32 -16.70
C LEU A 770 16.31 -6.06 -16.01
N LEU A 771 16.48 -4.89 -16.63
CA LEU A 771 15.97 -3.62 -16.11
C LEU A 771 14.45 -3.67 -15.94
N ALA A 772 13.73 -4.17 -16.95
CA ALA A 772 12.28 -4.33 -16.89
C ALA A 772 11.83 -5.27 -15.78
N LEU A 773 12.55 -6.40 -15.57
CA LEU A 773 12.27 -7.34 -14.48
C LEU A 773 12.45 -6.69 -13.11
N ARG A 774 13.53 -5.93 -12.91
CA ARG A 774 13.81 -5.24 -11.64
C ARG A 774 12.77 -4.17 -11.32
N TYR A 775 12.38 -3.34 -12.30
CA TYR A 775 11.31 -2.37 -12.11
C TYR A 775 9.96 -3.04 -11.84
N TYR A 776 9.64 -4.12 -12.56
CA TYR A 776 8.42 -4.89 -12.33
C TYR A 776 8.36 -5.41 -10.88
N ARG A 777 9.43 -6.04 -10.39
CA ARG A 777 9.53 -6.50 -9.00
C ARG A 777 9.36 -5.38 -7.98
N ALA A 778 10.00 -4.24 -8.21
CA ALA A 778 9.87 -3.07 -7.35
C ALA A 778 8.42 -2.55 -7.31
N ILE A 779 7.73 -2.53 -8.46
CA ILE A 779 6.32 -2.14 -8.55
C ILE A 779 5.42 -3.13 -7.78
N VAL A 780 5.62 -4.44 -7.98
CA VAL A 780 4.85 -5.50 -7.29
C VAL A 780 5.06 -5.41 -5.78
N ALA A 781 6.31 -5.29 -5.32
CA ALA A 781 6.64 -5.16 -3.91
C ALA A 781 6.01 -3.93 -3.24
N LYS A 782 5.67 -2.90 -4.01
CA LYS A 782 4.98 -1.71 -3.51
C LYS A 782 3.46 -1.85 -3.44
N GLY A 783 2.88 -2.89 -4.04
CA GLY A 783 1.43 -3.07 -4.07
C GLY A 783 0.68 -1.94 -4.78
N TRP A 784 1.33 -1.21 -5.69
CA TRP A 784 0.69 -0.07 -6.39
C TRP A 784 -0.50 -0.50 -7.22
N TRP A 785 -0.49 -1.74 -7.72
CA TRP A 785 -1.61 -2.34 -8.40
C TRP A 785 -1.93 -3.71 -7.77
N PRO A 786 -2.96 -3.79 -6.91
CA PRO A 786 -3.31 -5.02 -6.19
C PRO A 786 -3.68 -6.21 -7.09
N SER A 787 -3.99 -5.96 -8.37
CA SER A 787 -4.29 -7.00 -9.35
C SER A 787 -3.05 -7.69 -9.91
N LEU A 788 -1.84 -7.18 -9.64
CA LEU A 788 -0.61 -7.87 -10.03
C LEU A 788 -0.44 -9.10 -9.13
N PRO A 789 -0.10 -10.28 -9.70
CA PRO A 789 0.25 -11.43 -8.89
C PRO A 789 1.47 -11.08 -8.02
N ILE A 790 1.43 -11.51 -6.76
CA ILE A 790 2.61 -11.50 -5.89
C ILE A 790 3.54 -12.57 -6.47
N VAL A 791 4.72 -12.14 -6.94
CA VAL A 791 5.72 -12.99 -7.60
C VAL A 791 6.74 -13.47 -6.60
#